data_AF-G0QUD8-F1
#
_entry.id   AF-G0QUD8-F1
#
_cell.length_a   1.000
_cell.length_b   1.000
_cell.length_c   1.000
_cell.angle_alpha   90.00
_cell.angle_beta   90.00
_cell.angle_gamma   90.00
#
_symmetry.space_group_name_H-M   'P 1'
#
loop_
_entity.id
_entity.type
_entity.pdbx_description
1 polymer ?
#
loop_
_entity_poly.entity_id
_entity_poly.type
_entity_poly.pdbx_seq_one_letter_code
_entity_poly.pdbx_strand_id
1 'polypeptide(L)'
;MCGICFCINGIQLANNQINFNLFEKYIRNPYIDKHEGLREKHLKASFDIIKNIQEKKNIINNFDINAIKQSIGPRGPNIFTYKQYSIQKNQQTIQENQQIFNQNIFDNQSNNLTLTFCNSLLHLRGQNNILNIQPITNSTQEQILIYNGEIYTDQNDQFNTFENDTLQLFNILTKSDKEDLKYEDFIINQLNKLWGDYAFIFFDNQQKKIVIAKDPFGKKSLLLGFSENGFAFSSCAININMEKQKLDQDIEEEEEETKKDYEDKAYNLTDDTQRIQFLEKKYLHEFFQGQQKEWIEIPQNTLIIIDIQNPNQFIWNQYEINNILYNIQYKTYPHMEPCIESPLSFKQTIYEAIQQSVKEHIENIIEYKYFFKDNKLQGEQQFSNQINSQSTFTDSKIAVLFSGGLDSTILTYFLDKLLPPDQSIDLLNVSFNLNASSDRKTALFAIQELQQINPNRKYNLILIDKTVDNLKEYEEYLIKLIYPKCTHMDFNIALVLHIATQGKGYLHTDVVEKKKITSGAKIVLSGLGADEIFGGYSRYRVAFQRNGYQDLIQEMNFDLLRLWIRNLGRDDRAISQNGKECRFPFLNQQLIQTVKNNIDFNYFTNFNLPRGYGDKIILRQVALQCGLIQTSDFRKKAIQFGTGLAKQSNIRTFGSNRKAKGCFKYNVNKNKKDF
;
A
#
# COMPACT_ATOMS: atom_id res chain seq x y z
N MET A 1 -12.61 -7.05 0.02
CA MET A 1 -11.41 -6.57 -0.68
C MET A 1 -11.12 -7.41 -1.88
N CYS A 2 -10.33 -6.91 -2.83
CA CYS A 2 -10.08 -7.68 -4.03
C CYS A 2 -8.87 -7.17 -4.81
N GLY A 3 -8.25 -8.02 -5.62
CA GLY A 3 -7.51 -7.49 -6.77
C GLY A 3 -8.49 -6.93 -7.80
N ILE A 4 -8.24 -5.75 -8.36
CA ILE A 4 -9.05 -5.19 -9.44
C ILE A 4 -8.22 -4.93 -10.69
N CYS A 5 -8.84 -5.09 -11.85
CA CYS A 5 -8.30 -4.64 -13.12
C CYS A 5 -9.45 -4.14 -14.00
N PHE A 6 -9.32 -2.94 -14.53
CA PHE A 6 -10.21 -2.36 -15.52
C PHE A 6 -9.41 -2.11 -16.80
N CYS A 7 -9.84 -2.63 -17.94
CA CYS A 7 -9.21 -2.32 -19.21
C CYS A 7 -10.20 -1.82 -20.25
N ILE A 8 -9.72 -0.93 -21.12
CA ILE A 8 -10.45 -0.44 -22.28
C ILE A 8 -9.68 -0.87 -23.52
N ASN A 9 -10.37 -1.53 -24.44
CA ASN A 9 -9.88 -1.90 -25.77
C ASN A 9 -10.69 -1.19 -26.85
N GLY A 10 -10.09 -0.96 -28.02
CA GLY A 10 -10.73 -0.31 -29.18
C GLY A 10 -10.41 1.18 -29.32
N ILE A 11 -9.36 1.67 -28.63
CA ILE A 11 -8.84 3.04 -28.75
C ILE A 11 -7.47 3.00 -29.42
N GLN A 12 -7.33 3.63 -30.59
CA GLN A 12 -6.01 3.72 -31.23
C GLN A 12 -5.22 4.90 -30.68
N LEU A 13 -4.13 4.63 -29.96
CA LEU A 13 -3.25 5.67 -29.40
C LEU A 13 -2.64 6.60 -30.47
N ALA A 14 -2.40 6.08 -31.68
CA ALA A 14 -1.66 6.78 -32.74
C ALA A 14 -2.43 7.92 -33.43
N ASN A 15 -3.75 8.02 -33.26
CA ASN A 15 -4.60 8.97 -33.99
C ASN A 15 -5.05 10.19 -33.18
N ASN A 16 -4.35 10.55 -32.09
CA ASN A 16 -4.76 11.62 -31.16
C ASN A 16 -6.19 11.44 -30.57
N GLN A 17 -6.72 10.21 -30.56
CA GLN A 17 -8.04 9.88 -29.96
C GLN A 17 -8.04 9.96 -28.43
N ILE A 18 -6.86 10.06 -27.82
CA ILE A 18 -6.70 10.38 -26.40
C ILE A 18 -6.13 11.78 -26.33
N ASN A 19 -6.91 12.72 -25.77
CA ASN A 19 -6.42 14.06 -25.53
C ASN A 19 -5.49 14.06 -24.31
N PHE A 20 -4.20 13.92 -24.57
CA PHE A 20 -3.15 13.97 -23.56
C PHE A 20 -2.86 15.39 -23.04
N ASN A 21 -3.51 16.45 -23.52
CA ASN A 21 -3.34 17.80 -22.92
C ASN A 21 -3.83 17.83 -21.46
N LEU A 22 -4.65 16.86 -21.03
CA LEU A 22 -5.02 16.65 -19.64
C LEU A 22 -4.06 15.72 -18.88
N PHE A 23 -3.15 15.05 -19.58
CA PHE A 23 -2.04 14.35 -18.96
C PHE A 23 -1.04 15.33 -18.30
N GLU A 24 -0.96 16.59 -18.77
CA GLU A 24 -0.26 17.68 -18.05
C GLU A 24 -0.75 17.83 -16.60
N LYS A 25 -2.03 17.51 -16.34
CA LYS A 25 -2.66 17.55 -15.00
C LYS A 25 -2.61 16.22 -14.25
N TYR A 26 -2.26 15.11 -14.90
CA TYR A 26 -2.27 13.71 -14.37
C TYR A 26 -1.39 13.48 -13.14
N ILE A 27 -0.59 14.49 -12.83
CA ILE A 27 0.45 14.46 -11.84
C ILE A 27 0.37 15.75 -11.00
N ARG A 28 -0.84 16.22 -10.67
CA ARG A 28 -0.89 17.23 -9.61
C ARG A 28 -0.47 16.57 -8.30
N ASN A 29 0.79 16.76 -7.92
CA ASN A 29 1.15 16.74 -6.52
C ASN A 29 0.95 18.17 -6.02
N PRO A 30 -0.07 18.47 -5.21
CA PRO A 30 -0.28 19.81 -4.69
C PRO A 30 0.91 20.34 -3.88
N TYR A 31 1.81 19.47 -3.42
CA TYR A 31 3.12 19.90 -2.92
C TYR A 31 3.97 20.54 -4.03
N ILE A 32 4.07 19.91 -5.20
CA ILE A 32 4.83 20.43 -6.36
C ILE A 32 4.19 21.71 -6.90
N ASP A 33 2.86 21.75 -7.00
CA ASP A 33 2.13 22.88 -7.60
C ASP A 33 2.21 24.17 -6.77
N LYS A 34 2.50 24.07 -5.45
CA LYS A 34 2.72 25.23 -4.58
C LYS A 34 4.08 25.92 -4.82
N HIS A 35 4.99 25.31 -5.58
CA HIS A 35 6.34 25.82 -5.84
C HIS A 35 6.54 26.11 -7.34
N GLU A 36 6.47 27.39 -7.74
CA GLU A 36 6.46 27.83 -9.15
C GLU A 36 7.62 27.26 -9.99
N GLY A 37 8.84 27.19 -9.45
CA GLY A 37 10.02 26.68 -10.17
C GLY A 37 9.99 25.17 -10.44
N LEU A 38 9.14 24.41 -9.76
CA LEU A 38 8.94 22.98 -10.04
C LEU A 38 7.86 22.72 -11.06
N ARG A 39 6.85 23.59 -11.11
CA ARG A 39 5.72 23.46 -12.01
C ARG A 39 6.16 23.36 -13.47
N GLU A 40 7.17 24.13 -13.88
CA GLU A 40 7.71 24.05 -15.25
C GLU A 40 8.39 22.70 -15.55
N LYS A 41 9.23 22.20 -14.63
CA LYS A 41 9.87 20.88 -14.79
C LYS A 41 8.84 19.75 -14.78
N HIS A 42 7.80 19.94 -13.99
CA HIS A 42 6.69 19.05 -13.89
C HIS A 42 5.89 18.96 -15.19
N LEU A 43 5.53 20.10 -15.78
CA LEU A 43 4.91 20.15 -17.10
C LEU A 43 5.80 19.49 -18.16
N LYS A 44 7.10 19.80 -18.17
CA LYS A 44 8.05 19.19 -19.12
C LYS A 44 8.09 17.67 -19.03
N ALA A 45 8.15 17.10 -17.82
CA ALA A 45 8.17 15.67 -17.65
C ALA A 45 6.85 15.00 -18.03
N SER A 46 5.70 15.66 -17.78
CA SER A 46 4.41 15.23 -18.32
C SER A 46 4.43 15.15 -19.84
N PHE A 47 5.02 16.14 -20.53
CA PHE A 47 5.21 16.08 -21.99
C PHE A 47 6.10 14.92 -22.43
N ASP A 48 7.21 14.65 -21.74
CA ASP A 48 8.12 13.54 -22.09
C ASP A 48 7.42 12.18 -21.92
N ILE A 49 6.57 12.00 -20.91
CA ILE A 49 5.75 10.79 -20.71
C ILE A 49 4.77 10.60 -21.88
N ILE A 50 4.04 11.67 -22.23
CA ILE A 50 3.10 11.65 -23.36
C ILE A 50 3.83 11.28 -24.64
N LYS A 51 4.99 11.90 -24.89
CA LYS A 51 5.83 11.60 -26.05
C LYS A 51 6.28 10.14 -26.08
N ASN A 52 6.72 9.58 -24.96
CA ASN A 52 7.12 8.16 -24.90
C ASN A 52 5.94 7.20 -25.16
N ILE A 53 4.73 7.55 -24.68
CA ILE A 53 3.51 6.79 -24.97
C ILE A 53 3.17 6.87 -26.47
N GLN A 54 3.21 8.08 -27.05
CA GLN A 54 2.95 8.31 -28.48
C GLN A 54 3.96 7.62 -29.39
N GLU A 55 5.24 7.56 -28.98
CA GLU A 55 6.32 6.85 -29.67
C GLU A 55 6.29 5.33 -29.46
N LYS A 56 5.27 4.79 -28.78
CA LYS A 56 5.11 3.35 -28.48
C LYS A 56 6.29 2.71 -27.73
N LYS A 57 7.09 3.51 -27.00
CA LYS A 57 8.24 2.98 -26.26
C LYS A 57 7.80 2.13 -25.05
N ASN A 58 6.71 2.53 -24.38
CA ASN A 58 6.24 1.96 -23.11
C ASN A 58 4.84 1.34 -23.17
N ILE A 59 4.48 0.73 -24.30
CA ILE A 59 3.22 0.00 -24.43
C ILE A 59 3.38 -1.48 -24.07
N ILE A 60 2.34 -2.03 -23.46
CA ILE A 60 2.19 -3.46 -23.15
C ILE A 60 1.37 -4.18 -24.23
N ASN A 61 1.47 -5.51 -24.24
CA ASN A 61 0.61 -6.37 -25.06
C ASN A 61 -0.87 -6.21 -24.64
N ASN A 62 -1.80 -6.57 -25.55
CA ASN A 62 -3.23 -6.53 -25.27
C ASN A 62 -3.61 -7.20 -23.94
N PHE A 63 -4.65 -6.66 -23.30
CA PHE A 63 -5.14 -7.10 -22.00
C PHE A 63 -5.87 -8.45 -22.10
N ASP A 64 -5.12 -9.54 -21.89
CA ASP A 64 -5.67 -10.91 -21.83
C ASP A 64 -6.22 -11.26 -20.44
N ILE A 65 -7.38 -11.91 -20.38
CA ILE A 65 -8.06 -12.28 -19.13
C ILE A 65 -7.23 -13.29 -18.33
N ASN A 66 -6.52 -14.23 -18.97
CA ASN A 66 -5.69 -15.19 -18.25
C ASN A 66 -4.48 -14.49 -17.62
N ALA A 67 -3.83 -13.58 -18.35
CA ALA A 67 -2.76 -12.75 -17.80
C ALA A 67 -3.25 -11.90 -16.61
N ILE A 68 -4.43 -11.28 -16.72
CA ILE A 68 -5.06 -10.54 -15.61
C ILE A 68 -5.27 -11.46 -14.40
N LYS A 69 -5.89 -12.64 -14.61
CA LYS A 69 -6.16 -13.62 -13.55
C LYS A 69 -4.87 -14.09 -12.86
N GLN A 70 -3.79 -14.28 -13.61
CA GLN A 70 -2.49 -14.63 -13.03
C GLN A 70 -1.93 -13.50 -12.15
N SER A 71 -2.06 -12.24 -12.59
CA SER A 71 -1.54 -11.08 -11.86
C SER A 71 -2.34 -10.72 -10.60
N ILE A 72 -3.69 -10.72 -10.66
CA ILE A 72 -4.53 -10.26 -9.55
C ILE A 72 -5.28 -11.38 -8.82
N GLY A 73 -5.37 -12.58 -9.41
CA GLY A 73 -6.07 -13.74 -8.86
C GLY A 73 -5.66 -14.09 -7.42
N PRO A 74 -4.35 -14.25 -7.14
CA PRO A 74 -3.89 -14.61 -5.80
C PRO A 74 -4.21 -13.58 -4.70
N ARG A 75 -4.54 -12.34 -5.08
CA ARG A 75 -4.97 -11.29 -4.13
C ARG A 75 -6.33 -11.55 -3.49
N GLY A 76 -7.16 -12.32 -4.18
CA GLY A 76 -8.50 -12.68 -3.75
C GLY A 76 -8.80 -14.14 -4.04
N PRO A 77 -8.25 -15.07 -3.26
CA PRO A 77 -8.35 -16.49 -3.55
C PRO A 77 -9.78 -17.06 -3.44
N ASN A 78 -10.77 -16.29 -2.99
CA ASN A 78 -12.14 -16.79 -2.85
C ASN A 78 -12.83 -16.95 -4.21
N ILE A 79 -12.77 -15.93 -5.08
CA ILE A 79 -13.40 -15.99 -6.40
C ILE A 79 -12.78 -14.95 -7.34
N PHE A 80 -12.54 -15.35 -8.59
CA PHE A 80 -12.18 -14.45 -9.68
C PHE A 80 -13.35 -14.33 -10.66
N THR A 81 -13.69 -13.11 -11.04
CA THR A 81 -14.80 -12.79 -11.94
C THR A 81 -14.43 -11.67 -12.90
N TYR A 82 -15.15 -11.58 -14.02
CA TYR A 82 -15.04 -10.45 -14.92
C TYR A 82 -16.38 -10.13 -15.57
N LYS A 83 -16.51 -8.89 -16.07
CA LYS A 83 -17.64 -8.42 -16.86
C LYS A 83 -17.14 -7.58 -18.01
N GLN A 84 -17.74 -7.74 -19.19
CA GLN A 84 -17.46 -6.92 -20.37
C GLN A 84 -18.67 -6.06 -20.72
N TYR A 85 -18.41 -4.83 -21.16
CA TYR A 85 -19.41 -3.88 -21.62
C TYR A 85 -18.92 -3.26 -22.92
N SER A 86 -19.62 -3.51 -24.02
CA SER A 86 -19.26 -3.02 -25.36
C SER A 86 -20.08 -1.80 -25.74
N ILE A 87 -19.38 -0.76 -26.22
CA ILE A 87 -19.95 0.48 -26.77
C ILE A 87 -19.69 0.46 -28.27
N GLN A 88 -20.75 0.31 -29.05
CA GLN A 88 -20.69 0.37 -30.50
C GLN A 88 -20.46 1.82 -30.98
N LYS A 89 -19.46 2.04 -31.85
CA LYS A 89 -19.09 3.40 -32.32
C LYS A 89 -20.12 4.04 -33.25
N ASN A 90 -21.00 3.26 -33.89
CA ASN A 90 -21.90 3.74 -34.95
C ASN A 90 -23.41 3.49 -34.74
N GLN A 91 -23.84 2.83 -33.66
CA GLN A 91 -25.25 2.64 -33.29
C GLN A 91 -25.29 2.13 -31.84
N GLN A 92 -26.15 2.65 -30.96
CA GLN A 92 -26.25 2.15 -29.58
C GLN A 92 -26.93 0.77 -29.57
N THR A 93 -26.16 -0.30 -29.74
CA THR A 93 -26.66 -1.67 -29.52
C THR A 93 -25.71 -2.51 -28.69
N ILE A 94 -26.30 -3.23 -27.73
CA ILE A 94 -25.65 -3.96 -26.63
C ILE A 94 -25.41 -5.41 -27.07
N GLN A 95 -24.23 -5.96 -26.74
CA GLN A 95 -24.03 -7.41 -26.68
C GLN A 95 -23.44 -7.76 -25.31
N GLU A 96 -24.12 -8.66 -24.61
CA GLU A 96 -23.79 -9.12 -23.25
C GLU A 96 -23.01 -10.42 -23.30
N ASN A 97 -21.97 -10.54 -22.48
CA ASN A 97 -21.39 -11.82 -22.10
C ASN A 97 -21.09 -11.79 -20.59
N GLN A 98 -21.97 -12.38 -19.78
CA GLN A 98 -21.61 -12.82 -18.43
C GLN A 98 -21.11 -14.27 -18.55
N GLN A 99 -19.82 -14.49 -18.33
CA GLN A 99 -19.23 -15.82 -18.41
C GLN A 99 -18.51 -16.19 -17.11
N ILE A 100 -18.97 -17.27 -16.50
CA ILE A 100 -18.20 -18.06 -15.54
C ILE A 100 -17.44 -19.08 -16.39
N PHE A 101 -16.15 -18.81 -16.65
CA PHE A 101 -15.18 -19.64 -17.39
C PHE A 101 -15.79 -20.75 -18.28
N ASN A 102 -16.03 -20.43 -19.55
CA ASN A 102 -15.81 -21.37 -20.64
C ASN A 102 -15.05 -20.62 -21.73
N GLN A 103 -13.99 -21.24 -22.25
CA GLN A 103 -13.09 -20.66 -23.26
C GLN A 103 -13.91 -20.00 -24.39
N ASN A 104 -13.58 -18.76 -24.80
CA ASN A 104 -13.37 -18.41 -26.21
C ASN A 104 -12.93 -16.94 -26.46
N ILE A 105 -11.85 -16.85 -27.25
CA ILE A 105 -11.53 -15.99 -28.41
C ILE A 105 -11.92 -14.49 -28.34
N PHE A 106 -10.87 -13.65 -28.29
CA PHE A 106 -10.93 -12.22 -28.57
C PHE A 106 -11.34 -11.95 -30.03
N ASP A 107 -12.43 -11.23 -30.23
CA ASP A 107 -12.81 -10.72 -31.55
C ASP A 107 -11.99 -9.44 -31.85
N ASN A 108 -10.78 -9.63 -32.38
CA ASN A 108 -9.85 -8.54 -32.76
C ASN A 108 -10.32 -7.72 -33.98
N GLN A 109 -11.57 -7.90 -34.46
CA GLN A 109 -12.06 -7.32 -35.72
C GLN A 109 -13.25 -6.36 -35.58
N SER A 110 -13.70 -6.02 -34.36
CA SER A 110 -14.81 -5.06 -34.21
C SER A 110 -14.32 -3.63 -33.96
N ASN A 111 -14.92 -2.65 -34.64
CA ASN A 111 -14.74 -1.21 -34.40
C ASN A 111 -15.28 -0.74 -33.03
N ASN A 112 -15.57 -1.66 -32.10
CA ASN A 112 -16.28 -1.38 -30.85
C ASN A 112 -15.31 -1.07 -29.72
N LEU A 113 -15.69 -0.11 -28.88
CA LEU A 113 -15.00 0.15 -27.62
C LEU A 113 -15.46 -0.90 -26.60
N THR A 114 -14.53 -1.65 -26.00
CA THR A 114 -14.87 -2.69 -25.01
C THR A 114 -14.26 -2.35 -23.66
N LEU A 115 -15.11 -2.23 -22.65
CA LEU A 115 -14.74 -2.05 -21.25
C LEU A 115 -14.76 -3.41 -20.56
N THR A 116 -13.67 -3.80 -19.91
CA THR A 116 -13.61 -5.07 -19.14
C THR A 116 -13.28 -4.77 -17.69
N PHE A 117 -14.10 -5.29 -16.78
CA PHE A 117 -14.00 -5.13 -15.33
C PHE A 117 -13.69 -6.50 -14.72
N CYS A 118 -12.48 -6.68 -14.22
CA CYS A 118 -12.01 -7.91 -13.59
C CYS A 118 -11.85 -7.73 -12.08
N ASN A 119 -12.21 -8.76 -11.33
CA ASN A 119 -12.15 -8.79 -9.88
C ASN A 119 -11.57 -10.12 -9.37
N SER A 120 -10.80 -10.06 -8.29
CA SER A 120 -10.42 -11.23 -7.49
C SER A 120 -10.74 -10.99 -6.04
N LEU A 121 -11.78 -11.62 -5.48
CA LEU A 121 -12.35 -11.33 -4.16
C LEU A 121 -11.60 -12.04 -3.01
N LEU A 122 -11.20 -11.25 -2.02
CA LEU A 122 -10.91 -11.67 -0.65
C LEU A 122 -12.09 -11.26 0.25
N HIS A 123 -12.89 -12.24 0.67
CA HIS A 123 -14.09 -12.01 1.46
C HIS A 123 -13.74 -11.88 2.95
N LEU A 124 -14.07 -10.72 3.53
CA LEU A 124 -13.75 -10.34 4.92
C LEU A 124 -14.91 -9.66 5.67
N ARG A 125 -15.98 -9.28 4.97
CA ARG A 125 -17.16 -8.56 5.50
C ARG A 125 -18.41 -8.92 4.69
N GLY A 126 -19.59 -8.76 5.30
CA GLY A 126 -20.87 -9.24 4.79
C GLY A 126 -21.25 -10.65 5.30
N GLN A 127 -22.55 -10.90 5.46
CA GLN A 127 -23.06 -12.20 5.95
C GLN A 127 -22.52 -13.37 5.10
N ASN A 128 -21.92 -14.37 5.76
CA ASN A 128 -21.23 -15.51 5.12
C ASN A 128 -22.07 -16.25 4.06
N ASN A 129 -23.40 -16.14 4.11
CA ASN A 129 -24.33 -16.83 3.21
C ASN A 129 -24.59 -16.08 1.89
N ILE A 130 -24.13 -14.82 1.75
CA ILE A 130 -24.32 -14.03 0.53
C ILE A 130 -22.96 -13.46 0.11
N LEU A 131 -22.29 -14.17 -0.80
CA LEU A 131 -21.13 -13.61 -1.50
C LEU A 131 -21.65 -12.50 -2.44
N ASN A 132 -21.50 -11.24 -2.03
CA ASN A 132 -21.68 -10.11 -2.93
C ASN A 132 -20.51 -10.07 -3.92
N ILE A 133 -20.67 -10.81 -5.01
CA ILE A 133 -19.68 -10.96 -6.08
C ILE A 133 -19.57 -9.63 -6.82
N GLN A 134 -18.33 -9.13 -6.93
CA GLN A 134 -18.01 -8.00 -7.80
C GLN A 134 -17.73 -8.50 -9.23
N PRO A 135 -17.84 -7.70 -10.30
CA PRO A 135 -18.31 -6.31 -10.32
C PRO A 135 -19.77 -6.16 -9.86
N ILE A 136 -20.05 -5.19 -8.98
CA ILE A 136 -21.43 -4.87 -8.56
C ILE A 136 -22.09 -4.03 -9.63
N THR A 137 -23.35 -4.32 -9.94
CA THR A 137 -24.14 -3.54 -10.90
C THR A 137 -25.54 -3.23 -10.42
N ASN A 138 -26.13 -2.18 -10.98
CA ASN A 138 -27.57 -1.93 -10.84
C ASN A 138 -28.39 -2.94 -11.68
N SER A 139 -29.71 -2.91 -11.55
CA SER A 139 -30.63 -3.80 -12.28
C SER A 139 -30.54 -3.64 -13.81
N THR A 140 -30.28 -2.43 -14.30
CA THR A 140 -30.11 -2.14 -15.74
C THR A 140 -28.70 -2.45 -16.26
N GLN A 141 -27.76 -2.82 -15.38
CA GLN A 141 -26.35 -3.04 -15.68
C GLN A 141 -25.60 -1.84 -16.29
N GLU A 142 -26.18 -0.65 -16.22
CA GLU A 142 -25.63 0.60 -16.73
C GLU A 142 -24.64 1.27 -15.77
N GLN A 143 -24.61 0.81 -14.52
CA GLN A 143 -23.67 1.24 -13.51
C GLN A 143 -22.89 0.04 -13.01
N ILE A 144 -21.56 0.13 -12.99
CA ILE A 144 -20.67 -1.00 -12.67
C ILE A 144 -19.57 -0.52 -11.72
N LEU A 145 -19.37 -1.20 -10.59
CA LEU A 145 -18.32 -0.92 -9.61
C LEU A 145 -17.41 -2.12 -9.40
N ILE A 146 -16.10 -1.89 -9.44
CA ILE A 146 -15.07 -2.77 -8.85
C ILE A 146 -14.29 -1.98 -7.79
N TYR A 147 -14.09 -2.57 -6.63
CA TYR A 147 -13.60 -1.89 -5.42
C TYR A 147 -12.63 -2.75 -4.62
N ASN A 148 -11.35 -2.39 -4.64
CA ASN A 148 -10.35 -2.90 -3.73
C ASN A 148 -10.23 -1.98 -2.52
N GLY A 149 -10.86 -2.32 -1.41
CA GLY A 149 -10.67 -1.54 -0.20
C GLY A 149 -11.47 -2.01 1.00
N GLU A 150 -11.43 -1.17 2.01
CA GLU A 150 -12.28 -1.19 3.19
C GLU A 150 -12.82 0.19 3.51
N ILE A 151 -14.03 0.20 4.08
CA ILE A 151 -14.64 1.38 4.67
C ILE A 151 -14.52 1.24 6.18
N TYR A 152 -13.96 2.23 6.83
CA TYR A 152 -13.94 2.33 8.28
C TYR A 152 -15.17 3.12 8.72
N THR A 153 -15.76 2.69 9.83
CA THR A 153 -16.89 3.35 10.47
C THR A 153 -16.46 4.75 10.90
N ASP A 154 -17.21 5.76 10.50
CA ASP A 154 -16.99 7.13 10.94
C ASP A 154 -17.75 7.40 12.23
N GLN A 155 -17.48 8.53 12.88
CA GLN A 155 -18.18 8.93 14.11
C GLN A 155 -19.67 9.24 13.88
N ASN A 156 -20.13 9.29 12.63
CA ASN A 156 -21.52 9.62 12.28
C ASN A 156 -22.36 8.38 11.99
N ASP A 157 -21.83 7.17 12.18
CA ASP A 157 -22.48 5.88 11.91
C ASP A 157 -23.09 5.80 10.49
N GLN A 158 -22.49 6.50 9.51
CA GLN A 158 -23.02 6.51 8.13
C GLN A 158 -22.89 5.14 7.47
N PHE A 159 -21.85 4.40 7.84
CA PHE A 159 -21.52 3.10 7.29
C PHE A 159 -21.74 2.00 8.32
N ASN A 160 -22.34 0.91 7.87
CA ASN A 160 -22.59 -0.27 8.69
C ASN A 160 -21.45 -1.28 8.50
N THR A 161 -20.76 -1.60 9.58
CA THR A 161 -19.67 -2.60 9.66
C THR A 161 -20.08 -4.01 9.25
N PHE A 162 -21.36 -4.37 9.37
CA PHE A 162 -21.90 -5.68 8.96
C PHE A 162 -22.22 -5.77 7.47
N GLU A 163 -22.42 -4.62 6.83
CA GLU A 163 -22.73 -4.56 5.41
C GLU A 163 -21.48 -4.73 4.55
N ASN A 164 -21.70 -5.10 3.30
CA ASN A 164 -20.61 -5.22 2.35
C ASN A 164 -20.13 -3.81 1.93
N ASP A 165 -18.87 -3.50 2.20
CA ASP A 165 -18.23 -2.22 1.86
C ASP A 165 -18.44 -1.82 0.38
N THR A 166 -18.41 -2.77 -0.55
CA THR A 166 -18.61 -2.48 -1.98
C THR A 166 -20.04 -2.06 -2.28
N LEU A 167 -21.02 -2.68 -1.63
CA LEU A 167 -22.43 -2.30 -1.77
C LEU A 167 -22.69 -0.92 -1.17
N GLN A 168 -22.12 -0.63 0.01
CA GLN A 168 -22.23 0.68 0.63
C GLN A 168 -21.63 1.78 -0.26
N LEU A 169 -20.45 1.55 -0.83
CA LEU A 169 -19.86 2.47 -1.80
C LEU A 169 -20.72 2.62 -3.06
N PHE A 170 -21.23 1.51 -3.61
CA PHE A 170 -22.12 1.54 -4.77
C PHE A 170 -23.33 2.43 -4.49
N ASN A 171 -23.99 2.22 -3.36
CA ASN A 171 -25.18 2.95 -2.96
C ASN A 171 -24.93 4.47 -2.86
N ILE A 172 -23.81 4.91 -2.27
CA ILE A 172 -23.51 6.35 -2.17
C ILE A 172 -23.16 6.97 -3.52
N LEU A 173 -22.53 6.22 -4.42
CA LEU A 173 -22.18 6.69 -5.77
C LEU A 173 -23.41 6.74 -6.70
N THR A 174 -24.43 5.92 -6.44
CA THR A 174 -25.66 5.86 -7.25
C THR A 174 -26.84 6.65 -6.67
N LYS A 175 -26.66 7.40 -5.56
CA LYS A 175 -27.76 8.19 -4.98
C LYS A 175 -28.37 9.14 -6.02
N SER A 176 -29.70 9.17 -6.05
CA SER A 176 -30.50 9.99 -6.98
C SER A 176 -30.57 11.47 -6.61
N ASP A 177 -30.20 11.82 -5.37
CA ASP A 177 -30.23 13.18 -4.84
C ASP A 177 -29.08 14.00 -5.43
N LYS A 178 -29.21 14.28 -6.73
CA LYS A 178 -28.40 15.24 -7.48
C LYS A 178 -29.07 16.61 -7.32
N GLU A 179 -29.14 17.12 -6.10
CA GLU A 179 -29.50 18.53 -5.88
C GLU A 179 -28.42 19.40 -6.53
N ASP A 180 -28.76 20.15 -7.58
CA ASP A 180 -28.07 21.28 -8.23
C ASP A 180 -26.53 21.25 -8.47
N LEU A 181 -25.84 20.16 -8.17
CA LEU A 181 -24.39 20.03 -8.26
C LEU A 181 -23.94 19.43 -9.59
N LYS A 182 -22.76 19.85 -10.06
CA LYS A 182 -22.07 19.16 -11.16
C LYS A 182 -21.72 17.73 -10.72
N TYR A 183 -21.69 16.80 -11.67
CA TYR A 183 -21.40 15.39 -11.38
C TYR A 183 -20.10 15.21 -10.60
N GLU A 184 -19.07 15.98 -10.94
CA GLU A 184 -17.76 15.90 -10.29
C GLU A 184 -17.81 16.40 -8.85
N ASP A 185 -18.55 17.48 -8.57
CA ASP A 185 -18.76 18.01 -7.23
C ASP A 185 -19.56 17.01 -6.37
N PHE A 186 -20.56 16.33 -6.96
CA PHE A 186 -21.28 15.24 -6.30
C PHE A 186 -20.34 14.11 -5.89
N ILE A 187 -19.49 13.62 -6.81
CA ILE A 187 -18.54 12.53 -6.51
C ILE A 187 -17.55 12.96 -5.43
N ILE A 188 -16.98 14.16 -5.52
CA ILE A 188 -16.07 14.70 -4.51
C ILE A 188 -16.77 14.75 -3.14
N ASN A 189 -18.03 15.21 -3.08
CA ASN A 189 -18.79 15.27 -1.84
C ASN A 189 -19.07 13.89 -1.23
N GLN A 190 -19.31 12.85 -2.04
CA GLN A 190 -19.44 11.48 -1.52
C GLN A 190 -18.11 10.95 -0.99
N LEU A 191 -17.01 11.17 -1.73
CA LEU A 191 -15.68 10.68 -1.34
C LEU A 191 -15.12 11.42 -0.12
N ASN A 192 -15.48 12.68 0.09
CA ASN A 192 -15.14 13.42 1.30
C ASN A 192 -15.77 12.86 2.57
N LYS A 193 -16.84 12.07 2.44
CA LYS A 193 -17.49 11.35 3.55
C LYS A 193 -16.92 9.94 3.74
N LEU A 194 -16.14 9.45 2.77
CA LEU A 194 -15.63 8.09 2.79
C LEU A 194 -14.37 8.02 3.64
N TRP A 195 -14.45 7.31 4.76
CA TRP A 195 -13.29 6.98 5.57
C TRP A 195 -12.85 5.55 5.24
N GLY A 196 -11.65 5.37 4.69
CA GLY A 196 -11.25 4.04 4.24
C GLY A 196 -9.98 4.00 3.42
N ASP A 197 -9.51 2.77 3.21
CA ASP A 197 -8.39 2.47 2.34
C ASP A 197 -8.95 1.84 1.06
N TYR A 198 -8.79 2.48 -0.10
CA TYR A 198 -9.48 2.11 -1.32
C TYR A 198 -8.73 2.43 -2.61
N ALA A 199 -8.96 1.58 -3.60
CA ALA A 199 -8.83 1.87 -5.02
C ALA A 199 -10.06 1.32 -5.74
N PHE A 200 -10.72 2.12 -6.58
CA PHE A 200 -11.94 1.66 -7.27
C PHE A 200 -12.10 2.24 -8.66
N ILE A 201 -12.88 1.53 -9.47
CA ILE A 201 -13.38 1.99 -10.77
C ILE A 201 -14.89 1.86 -10.78
N PHE A 202 -15.57 2.98 -11.04
CA PHE A 202 -17.02 3.08 -11.17
C PHE A 202 -17.38 3.60 -12.57
N PHE A 203 -18.13 2.81 -13.33
CA PHE A 203 -18.67 3.21 -14.62
C PHE A 203 -20.12 3.63 -14.45
N ASP A 204 -20.47 4.82 -14.93
CA ASP A 204 -21.83 5.35 -14.99
C ASP A 204 -22.19 5.65 -16.45
N ASN A 205 -22.93 4.74 -17.09
CA ASN A 205 -23.39 4.90 -18.46
C ASN A 205 -24.44 5.99 -18.63
N GLN A 206 -25.19 6.32 -17.57
CA GLN A 206 -26.22 7.37 -17.61
C GLN A 206 -25.57 8.74 -17.75
N GLN A 207 -24.44 8.94 -17.08
CA GLN A 207 -23.64 10.17 -17.15
C GLN A 207 -22.53 10.11 -18.21
N LYS A 208 -22.31 8.94 -18.81
CA LYS A 208 -21.20 8.64 -19.74
C LYS A 208 -19.83 8.94 -19.11
N LYS A 209 -19.64 8.50 -17.86
CA LYS A 209 -18.41 8.73 -17.08
C LYS A 209 -17.80 7.43 -16.58
N ILE A 210 -16.47 7.40 -16.49
CA ILE A 210 -15.73 6.43 -15.67
C ILE A 210 -15.04 7.21 -14.56
N VAL A 211 -15.27 6.81 -13.32
CA VAL A 211 -14.66 7.37 -12.13
C VAL A 211 -13.61 6.38 -11.63
N ILE A 212 -12.36 6.83 -11.49
CA ILE A 212 -11.28 6.07 -10.85
C ILE A 212 -10.85 6.85 -9.63
N ALA A 213 -10.75 6.20 -8.47
CA ALA A 213 -10.28 6.87 -7.26
C ALA A 213 -9.30 6.01 -6.46
N LYS A 214 -8.37 6.68 -5.77
CA LYS A 214 -7.36 6.09 -4.86
C LYS A 214 -7.35 6.85 -3.54
N ASP A 215 -7.17 6.12 -2.44
CA ASP A 215 -7.23 6.65 -1.08
C ASP A 215 -6.20 7.73 -0.77
N PRO A 216 -6.43 8.56 0.27
CA PRO A 216 -5.59 9.72 0.58
C PRO A 216 -4.10 9.41 0.78
N PHE A 217 -3.76 8.22 1.29
CA PHE A 217 -2.38 7.79 1.53
C PHE A 217 -1.82 6.91 0.41
N GLY A 218 -2.65 6.49 -0.55
CA GLY A 218 -2.28 5.52 -1.58
C GLY A 218 -1.89 4.16 -1.01
N LYS A 219 -2.60 3.70 0.03
CA LYS A 219 -2.37 2.39 0.67
C LYS A 219 -2.72 1.23 -0.24
N LYS A 220 -3.77 1.35 -1.05
CA LYS A 220 -4.12 0.33 -2.06
C LYS A 220 -3.36 0.60 -3.35
N SER A 221 -2.65 -0.41 -3.88
CA SER A 221 -1.95 -0.22 -5.14
C SER A 221 -2.93 -0.11 -6.31
N LEU A 222 -2.62 0.82 -7.21
CA LEU A 222 -3.32 1.03 -8.46
C LEU A 222 -2.33 1.57 -9.48
N LEU A 223 -2.20 0.86 -10.60
CA LEU A 223 -1.27 1.14 -11.67
C LEU A 223 -2.04 1.46 -12.96
N LEU A 224 -1.46 2.28 -13.83
CA LEU A 224 -1.93 2.57 -15.18
C LEU A 224 -0.96 1.97 -16.20
N GLY A 225 -1.48 1.31 -17.22
CA GLY A 225 -0.70 0.81 -18.35
C GLY A 225 -1.39 1.11 -19.69
N PHE A 226 -0.60 1.24 -20.76
CA PHE A 226 -1.08 1.53 -22.10
C PHE A 226 -0.75 0.40 -23.06
N SER A 227 -1.67 0.03 -23.94
CA SER A 227 -1.45 -0.92 -25.04
C SER A 227 -1.73 -0.23 -26.37
N GLU A 228 -1.36 -0.81 -27.51
CA GLU A 228 -1.66 -0.23 -28.83
C GLU A 228 -3.14 0.11 -29.04
N ASN A 229 -4.02 -0.63 -28.38
CA ASN A 229 -5.48 -0.59 -28.58
C ASN A 229 -6.24 -0.06 -27.36
N GLY A 230 -5.57 0.55 -26.38
CA GLY A 230 -6.23 1.21 -25.25
C GLY A 230 -5.37 1.25 -23.97
N PHE A 231 -6.01 1.25 -22.81
CA PHE A 231 -5.32 1.39 -21.51
C PHE A 231 -6.00 0.56 -20.41
N ALA A 232 -5.31 0.38 -19.29
CA ALA A 232 -5.87 -0.29 -18.13
C ALA A 232 -5.41 0.32 -16.82
N PHE A 233 -6.27 0.15 -15.82
CA PHE A 233 -5.98 0.34 -14.41
C PHE A 233 -5.95 -1.00 -13.70
N SER A 234 -4.92 -1.31 -12.94
CA SER A 234 -4.80 -2.61 -12.27
C SER A 234 -4.09 -2.52 -10.94
N SER A 235 -4.49 -3.35 -9.97
CA SER A 235 -3.79 -3.47 -8.68
C SER A 235 -2.39 -4.07 -8.79
N CYS A 236 -2.07 -4.74 -9.90
CA CYS A 236 -0.77 -5.30 -10.22
C CYS A 236 -0.45 -5.09 -11.70
N ALA A 237 0.82 -4.99 -12.04
CA ALA A 237 1.24 -4.93 -13.43
C ALA A 237 0.95 -6.27 -14.14
N ILE A 238 0.60 -6.18 -15.42
CA ILE A 238 0.24 -7.32 -16.28
C ILE A 238 1.19 -7.33 -17.48
N ASN A 239 1.60 -8.53 -17.93
CA ASN A 239 2.43 -8.73 -19.12
C ASN A 239 3.71 -7.88 -19.18
N ILE A 240 4.43 -7.76 -18.06
CA ILE A 240 5.69 -6.99 -17.99
C ILE A 240 6.73 -7.58 -18.94
N ASN A 241 7.27 -6.75 -19.83
CA ASN A 241 8.37 -7.15 -20.71
C ASN A 241 9.72 -6.99 -19.98
N MET A 242 10.30 -8.11 -19.57
CA MET A 242 11.58 -8.15 -18.86
C MET A 242 12.77 -7.68 -19.72
N GLU A 243 12.66 -7.62 -21.05
CA GLU A 243 13.74 -7.14 -21.91
C GLU A 243 13.78 -5.62 -22.01
N LYS A 244 12.62 -4.96 -22.06
CA LYS A 244 12.54 -3.49 -22.02
C LYS A 244 12.99 -2.91 -20.69
N GLN A 245 12.68 -3.60 -19.58
CA GLN A 245 13.23 -3.25 -18.27
C GLN A 245 14.76 -3.14 -18.27
N LYS A 246 15.48 -3.88 -19.13
CA LYS A 246 16.95 -3.86 -19.20
C LYS A 246 17.46 -2.53 -19.77
N LEU A 247 16.80 -2.01 -20.81
CA LEU A 247 17.22 -0.78 -21.50
C LEU A 247 16.97 0.45 -20.62
N ASP A 248 15.84 0.50 -19.91
CA ASP A 248 15.53 1.57 -18.96
C ASP A 248 16.53 1.57 -17.78
N GLN A 249 17.01 0.40 -17.37
CA GLN A 249 18.00 0.25 -16.29
C GLN A 249 19.38 0.80 -16.66
N ASP A 250 19.89 0.50 -17.85
CA ASP A 250 21.22 0.93 -18.29
C ASP A 250 21.30 2.48 -18.39
N ILE A 251 20.22 3.13 -18.83
CA ILE A 251 20.10 4.59 -18.88
C ILE A 251 20.05 5.19 -17.46
N GLU A 252 19.34 4.55 -16.54
CA GLU A 252 19.16 5.06 -15.17
C GLU A 252 20.40 4.85 -14.27
N GLU A 253 21.25 3.84 -14.51
CA GLU A 253 22.52 3.67 -13.77
C GLU A 253 23.53 4.78 -14.09
N GLU A 254 23.57 5.28 -15.34
CA GLU A 254 24.38 6.45 -15.74
C GLU A 254 23.88 7.75 -15.06
N GLU A 255 22.57 7.90 -14.85
CA GLU A 255 21.99 9.04 -14.10
C GLU A 255 22.21 8.96 -12.58
N GLU A 256 22.37 7.77 -11.99
CA GLU A 256 22.67 7.63 -10.55
C GLU A 256 24.13 7.92 -10.18
N GLU A 257 25.09 7.69 -11.08
CA GLU A 257 26.49 8.08 -10.84
C GLU A 257 26.65 9.60 -10.79
N THR A 258 25.90 10.34 -11.61
CA THR A 258 25.83 11.81 -11.53
C THR A 258 25.09 12.29 -10.28
N LYS A 259 24.10 11.54 -9.77
CA LYS A 259 23.33 11.86 -8.55
C LYS A 259 24.18 11.85 -7.28
N LYS A 260 25.16 10.95 -7.15
CA LYS A 260 26.04 10.87 -5.96
C LYS A 260 26.87 12.15 -5.78
N ASP A 261 27.37 12.70 -6.88
CA ASP A 261 28.06 13.99 -6.91
C ASP A 261 27.15 15.18 -6.55
N TYR A 262 25.85 15.09 -6.82
CA TYR A 262 24.86 16.11 -6.46
C TYR A 262 24.39 16.01 -5.00
N GLU A 263 24.20 14.81 -4.47
CA GLU A 263 23.83 14.60 -3.06
C GLU A 263 24.96 15.10 -2.14
N ASP A 264 26.22 14.79 -2.45
CA ASP A 264 27.40 15.28 -1.70
C ASP A 264 27.53 16.82 -1.77
N LYS A 265 27.14 17.46 -2.87
CA LYS A 265 27.07 18.92 -2.99
C LYS A 265 25.89 19.54 -2.23
N ALA A 266 24.76 18.84 -2.17
CA ALA A 266 23.57 19.29 -1.44
C ALA A 266 23.72 19.27 0.09
N TYR A 267 24.60 18.39 0.61
CA TYR A 267 24.99 18.36 2.02
C TYR A 267 25.61 19.69 2.50
N ASN A 268 26.16 20.50 1.60
CA ASN A 268 26.84 21.76 1.91
C ASN A 268 25.99 23.03 1.64
N LEU A 269 24.71 22.89 1.27
CA LEU A 269 23.84 24.04 0.99
C LEU A 269 23.33 24.69 2.29
N THR A 270 23.47 26.01 2.41
CA THR A 270 23.05 26.81 3.59
C THR A 270 21.78 27.63 3.35
N ASP A 271 21.29 27.71 2.10
CA ASP A 271 20.10 28.48 1.71
C ASP A 271 18.84 27.59 1.65
N ASP A 272 17.77 28.02 2.34
CA ASP A 272 16.49 27.30 2.44
C ASP A 272 15.82 27.13 1.07
N THR A 273 15.97 28.09 0.16
CA THR A 273 15.35 28.03 -1.18
C THR A 273 16.00 26.95 -2.05
N GLN A 274 17.34 26.89 -2.07
CA GLN A 274 18.09 25.84 -2.79
C GLN A 274 17.86 24.44 -2.18
N ARG A 275 17.48 24.38 -0.91
CA ARG A 275 17.27 23.13 -0.16
C ARG A 275 15.89 22.52 -0.39
N ILE A 276 14.86 23.36 -0.38
CA ILE A 276 13.52 23.02 -0.85
C ILE A 276 13.62 22.46 -2.27
N GLN A 277 14.35 23.15 -3.16
CA GLN A 277 14.64 22.68 -4.52
C GLN A 277 15.35 21.31 -4.59
N PHE A 278 16.14 20.92 -3.58
CA PHE A 278 16.83 19.62 -3.54
C PHE A 278 15.89 18.47 -3.14
N LEU A 279 15.13 18.63 -2.05
CA LEU A 279 14.13 17.63 -1.64
C LEU A 279 13.06 17.47 -2.72
N GLU A 280 12.70 18.57 -3.36
CA GLU A 280 11.84 18.61 -4.53
C GLU A 280 12.44 17.87 -5.73
N LYS A 281 13.71 18.12 -6.09
CA LYS A 281 14.41 17.35 -7.13
C LYS A 281 14.42 15.85 -6.83
N LYS A 282 14.62 15.46 -5.56
CA LYS A 282 14.62 14.06 -5.14
C LYS A 282 13.26 13.39 -5.29
N TYR A 283 12.19 14.08 -4.87
CA TYR A 283 10.81 13.60 -5.09
C TYR A 283 10.49 13.54 -6.57
N LEU A 284 10.74 14.61 -7.31
CA LEU A 284 10.49 14.70 -8.74
C LEU A 284 11.22 13.61 -9.50
N HIS A 285 12.48 13.32 -9.17
CA HIS A 285 13.22 12.25 -9.80
C HIS A 285 12.65 10.87 -9.49
N GLU A 286 12.36 10.55 -8.22
CA GLU A 286 11.70 9.28 -7.84
C GLU A 286 10.32 9.13 -8.50
N PHE A 287 9.63 10.25 -8.63
CA PHE A 287 8.34 10.35 -9.25
C PHE A 287 8.43 10.14 -10.78
N PHE A 288 9.27 10.88 -11.50
CA PHE A 288 9.43 10.80 -12.96
C PHE A 288 10.03 9.48 -13.43
N GLN A 289 10.98 8.90 -12.69
CA GLN A 289 11.48 7.54 -12.98
C GLN A 289 10.36 6.50 -12.92
N GLY A 290 9.35 6.71 -12.05
CA GLY A 290 8.17 5.84 -12.01
C GLY A 290 7.24 6.00 -13.21
N GLN A 291 7.30 7.14 -13.91
CA GLN A 291 6.39 7.50 -15.00
C GLN A 291 6.90 7.14 -16.39
N GLN A 292 8.20 6.88 -16.53
CA GLN A 292 8.80 6.44 -17.79
C GLN A 292 8.69 4.92 -18.00
N LYS A 293 7.82 4.26 -17.23
CA LYS A 293 7.70 2.81 -17.15
C LYS A 293 6.42 2.32 -17.84
N GLU A 294 6.44 1.07 -18.31
CA GLU A 294 5.25 0.41 -18.92
C GLU A 294 3.99 0.45 -18.02
N TRP A 295 4.19 0.42 -16.71
CA TRP A 295 3.15 0.59 -15.71
C TRP A 295 3.54 1.70 -14.76
N ILE A 296 2.60 2.60 -14.56
CA ILE A 296 2.76 3.85 -13.81
C ILE A 296 1.94 3.75 -12.53
N GLU A 297 2.52 4.05 -11.37
CA GLU A 297 1.76 4.08 -10.12
C GLU A 297 0.86 5.34 -10.07
N ILE A 298 -0.44 5.15 -9.83
CA ILE A 298 -1.38 6.26 -9.65
C ILE A 298 -1.07 6.99 -8.33
N PRO A 299 -1.00 8.34 -8.33
CA PRO A 299 -0.77 9.11 -7.10
C PRO A 299 -1.81 8.85 -6.01
N GLN A 300 -1.40 9.04 -4.75
CA GLN A 300 -2.34 9.05 -3.63
C GLN A 300 -3.38 10.18 -3.80
N ASN A 301 -4.48 10.09 -3.07
CA ASN A 301 -5.53 11.11 -3.02
C ASN A 301 -6.05 11.55 -4.40
N THR A 302 -6.20 10.60 -5.31
CA THR A 302 -6.47 10.88 -6.72
C THR A 302 -7.91 10.52 -7.06
N LEU A 303 -8.62 11.45 -7.70
CA LEU A 303 -9.89 11.21 -8.39
C LEU A 303 -9.71 11.53 -9.87
N ILE A 304 -9.91 10.55 -10.75
CA ILE A 304 -9.91 10.70 -12.20
C ILE A 304 -11.33 10.45 -12.71
N ILE A 305 -11.84 11.39 -13.51
CA ILE A 305 -13.12 11.25 -14.20
C ILE A 305 -12.87 11.31 -15.70
N ILE A 306 -13.21 10.22 -16.38
CA ILE A 306 -13.07 10.06 -17.82
C ILE A 306 -14.43 10.24 -18.48
N ASP A 307 -14.54 11.21 -19.38
CA ASP A 307 -15.72 11.41 -20.22
C ASP A 307 -15.69 10.48 -21.45
N ILE A 308 -16.82 9.80 -21.73
CA ILE A 308 -17.01 8.86 -22.84
C ILE A 308 -18.09 9.35 -23.82
N GLN A 309 -18.48 10.63 -23.79
CA GLN A 309 -19.48 11.20 -24.71
C GLN A 309 -19.09 11.02 -26.18
N ASN A 310 -17.79 10.97 -26.49
CA ASN A 310 -17.29 10.63 -27.80
C ASN A 310 -16.31 9.43 -27.68
N PRO A 311 -16.59 8.26 -28.29
CA PRO A 311 -15.73 7.08 -28.21
C PRO A 311 -14.34 7.29 -28.84
N ASN A 312 -14.13 8.42 -29.52
CA ASN A 312 -12.85 8.82 -30.10
C ASN A 312 -12.16 9.96 -29.32
N GLN A 313 -12.70 10.42 -28.18
CA GLN A 313 -12.10 11.47 -27.37
C GLN A 313 -12.37 11.24 -25.88
N PHE A 314 -11.35 10.78 -25.16
CA PHE A 314 -11.38 10.62 -23.70
C PHE A 314 -10.90 11.91 -23.04
N ILE A 315 -11.77 12.57 -22.27
CA ILE A 315 -11.42 13.77 -21.49
C ILE A 315 -11.16 13.34 -20.06
N TRP A 316 -9.92 13.52 -19.61
CA TRP A 316 -9.45 13.11 -18.29
C TRP A 316 -9.45 14.28 -17.33
N ASN A 317 -10.32 14.30 -16.33
CA ASN A 317 -10.30 15.33 -15.29
C ASN A 317 -9.77 14.75 -13.99
N GLN A 318 -8.74 15.37 -13.40
CA GLN A 318 -8.24 15.01 -12.09
C GLN A 318 -8.70 16.01 -11.03
N TYR A 319 -9.15 15.49 -9.90
CA TYR A 319 -9.57 16.25 -8.73
C TYR A 319 -8.83 15.76 -7.50
N GLU A 320 -8.68 16.66 -6.53
CA GLU A 320 -8.20 16.34 -5.20
C GLU A 320 -9.43 16.11 -4.30
N ILE A 321 -9.48 14.95 -3.66
CA ILE A 321 -10.42 14.67 -2.58
C ILE A 321 -9.82 15.32 -1.33
N ASN A 322 -10.62 15.84 -0.38
CA ASN A 322 -10.16 16.66 0.76
C ASN A 322 -8.71 16.40 1.24
N ASN A 323 -7.86 17.43 1.12
CA ASN A 323 -6.41 17.38 1.31
C ASN A 323 -5.97 17.34 2.77
N ILE A 324 -6.48 16.37 3.53
CA ILE A 324 -6.22 16.28 4.96
C ILE A 324 -4.71 16.16 5.24
N LEU A 325 -3.99 15.33 4.48
CA LEU A 325 -2.54 15.19 4.64
C LEU A 325 -1.74 16.47 4.41
N TYR A 326 -2.14 17.32 3.47
CA TYR A 326 -1.42 18.54 3.13
C TYR A 326 -1.71 19.69 4.10
N ASN A 327 -2.85 19.63 4.80
CA ASN A 327 -3.27 20.66 5.73
C ASN A 327 -2.85 20.35 7.18
N ILE A 328 -2.49 19.11 7.51
CA ILE A 328 -2.03 18.77 8.85
C ILE A 328 -0.55 19.14 9.01
N GLN A 329 -0.30 20.16 9.81
CA GLN A 329 1.04 20.55 10.23
C GLN A 329 1.29 20.10 11.66
N TYR A 330 2.57 19.86 12.00
CA TYR A 330 2.93 19.66 13.40
C TYR A 330 2.72 20.96 14.17
N LYS A 331 2.25 20.85 15.41
CA LYS A 331 2.20 21.97 16.34
C LYS A 331 3.62 22.38 16.75
N THR A 332 4.05 23.57 16.34
CA THR A 332 5.42 24.09 16.51
C THR A 332 5.46 25.44 17.21
N TYR A 333 6.61 25.77 17.79
CA TYR A 333 6.88 27.06 18.44
C TYR A 333 8.18 27.69 17.91
N PRO A 334 8.34 29.03 17.95
CA PRO A 334 9.55 29.70 17.45
C PRO A 334 10.86 29.24 18.11
N HIS A 335 10.80 28.85 19.39
CA HIS A 335 11.93 28.35 20.16
C HIS A 335 11.55 27.01 20.78
N MET A 336 11.90 25.92 20.09
CA MET A 336 11.66 24.55 20.55
C MET A 336 12.95 23.95 21.11
N GLU A 337 12.89 23.48 22.35
CA GLU A 337 13.99 22.80 23.03
C GLU A 337 13.72 21.29 23.16
N PRO A 338 14.73 20.42 23.00
CA PRO A 338 14.57 18.97 23.17
C PRO A 338 14.11 18.56 24.56
N CYS A 339 12.95 17.92 24.62
CA CYS A 339 12.39 17.40 25.86
C CYS A 339 12.74 15.91 26.04
N ILE A 340 12.89 15.50 27.30
CA ILE A 340 13.13 14.08 27.66
C ILE A 340 11.82 13.42 28.09
N GLU A 341 10.99 14.11 28.86
CA GLU A 341 9.71 13.60 29.36
C GLU A 341 8.56 14.43 28.82
N SER A 342 7.52 13.77 28.31
CA SER A 342 6.31 14.42 27.84
C SER A 342 5.23 14.47 28.92
N PRO A 343 4.37 15.51 28.92
CA PRO A 343 3.22 15.59 29.81
C PRO A 343 2.36 14.33 29.78
N LEU A 344 1.77 13.97 30.92
CA LEU A 344 0.87 12.82 31.00
C LEU A 344 -0.29 12.92 30.01
N SER A 345 -0.85 14.12 29.83
CA SER A 345 -1.91 14.39 28.86
C SER A 345 -1.51 14.04 27.43
N PHE A 346 -0.29 14.40 27.00
CA PHE A 346 0.20 14.09 25.66
C PHE A 346 0.37 12.59 25.42
N LYS A 347 0.91 11.88 26.41
CA LYS A 347 1.03 10.42 26.35
C LYS A 347 -0.35 9.75 26.28
N GLN A 348 -1.30 10.24 27.09
CA GLN A 348 -2.68 9.76 27.10
C GLN A 348 -3.39 10.00 25.76
N THR A 349 -3.25 11.19 25.17
CA THR A 349 -3.79 11.51 23.84
C THR A 349 -3.27 10.54 22.78
N ILE A 350 -1.97 10.22 22.80
CA ILE A 350 -1.39 9.27 21.85
C ILE A 350 -1.87 7.85 22.12
N TYR A 351 -1.95 7.44 23.39
CA TYR A 351 -2.48 6.14 23.79
C TYR A 351 -3.90 5.94 23.24
N GLU A 352 -4.79 6.89 23.49
CA GLU A 352 -6.19 6.85 23.04
C GLU A 352 -6.31 6.89 21.52
N ALA A 353 -5.50 7.72 20.86
CA ALA A 353 -5.48 7.79 19.40
C ALA A 353 -5.03 6.44 18.78
N ILE A 354 -4.00 5.79 19.32
CA ILE A 354 -3.54 4.49 18.81
C ILE A 354 -4.60 3.43 19.10
N GLN A 355 -5.18 3.42 20.31
CA GLN A 355 -6.24 2.49 20.67
C GLN A 355 -7.43 2.60 19.71
N GLN A 356 -7.90 3.82 19.46
CA GLN A 356 -9.02 4.08 18.56
C GLN A 356 -8.68 3.69 17.12
N SER A 357 -7.49 4.02 16.64
CA SER A 357 -7.04 3.59 15.31
C SER A 357 -7.00 2.06 15.18
N VAL A 358 -6.44 1.34 16.17
CA VAL A 358 -6.40 -0.13 16.14
C VAL A 358 -7.81 -0.70 16.17
N LYS A 359 -8.72 -0.11 16.96
CA LYS A 359 -10.14 -0.48 17.04
C LYS A 359 -10.81 -0.39 15.66
N GLU A 360 -10.73 0.76 14.99
CA GLU A 360 -11.28 0.96 13.63
C GLU A 360 -10.74 -0.09 12.64
N HIS A 361 -9.44 -0.40 12.75
CA HIS A 361 -8.79 -1.41 11.92
C HIS A 361 -9.08 -2.85 12.32
N ILE A 362 -9.94 -3.13 13.31
CA ILE A 362 -10.36 -4.50 13.66
C ILE A 362 -11.86 -4.60 13.97
N GLU A 363 -12.62 -3.51 13.82
CA GLU A 363 -14.04 -3.43 14.17
C GLU A 363 -14.86 -4.55 13.56
N ASN A 364 -14.62 -4.87 12.27
CA ASN A 364 -15.26 -6.01 11.64
C ASN A 364 -15.02 -7.32 12.42
N ILE A 365 -13.79 -7.59 12.88
CA ILE A 365 -13.47 -8.79 13.65
C ILE A 365 -14.17 -8.81 15.01
N ILE A 366 -14.23 -7.66 15.70
CA ILE A 366 -14.84 -7.54 17.02
C ILE A 366 -16.35 -7.79 16.93
N GLU A 367 -17.02 -7.16 15.99
CA GLU A 367 -18.48 -7.13 15.92
C GLU A 367 -19.07 -8.42 15.34
N TYR A 368 -18.35 -9.11 14.45
CA TYR A 368 -18.72 -10.46 14.01
C TYR A 368 -18.97 -11.40 15.19
N LYS A 369 -18.19 -11.29 16.27
CA LYS A 369 -18.36 -12.17 17.43
C LYS A 369 -19.62 -11.85 18.24
N TYR A 370 -19.94 -10.58 18.44
CA TYR A 370 -21.12 -10.19 19.22
C TYR A 370 -22.41 -10.55 18.48
N PHE A 371 -22.46 -10.33 17.16
CA PHE A 371 -23.63 -10.66 16.33
C PHE A 371 -24.00 -12.15 16.35
N PHE A 372 -23.02 -13.07 16.33
CA PHE A 372 -23.28 -14.51 16.36
C PHE A 372 -23.49 -15.07 17.77
N LYS A 373 -23.01 -14.37 18.82
CA LYS A 373 -23.25 -14.76 20.22
C LYS A 373 -24.73 -14.57 20.59
N ASP A 374 -25.38 -13.54 20.05
CA ASP A 374 -26.79 -13.24 20.32
C ASP A 374 -27.75 -14.03 19.41
N ASN A 375 -27.31 -14.49 18.23
CA ASN A 375 -28.18 -15.12 17.25
C ASN A 375 -28.19 -16.66 17.20
N LYS A 376 -27.51 -17.39 18.12
CA LYS A 376 -27.52 -18.88 18.21
C LYS A 376 -27.39 -19.63 16.85
N LEU A 377 -26.77 -19.04 15.84
CA LEU A 377 -26.65 -19.63 14.51
C LEU A 377 -25.25 -20.22 14.34
N GLN A 378 -25.19 -21.56 14.29
CA GLN A 378 -23.99 -22.33 13.96
C GLN A 378 -23.64 -22.10 12.49
N GLY A 379 -22.72 -21.17 12.22
CA GLY A 379 -22.33 -20.77 10.87
C GLY A 379 -20.82 -20.72 10.65
N GLU A 380 -20.07 -21.66 11.23
CA GLU A 380 -18.66 -21.88 10.90
C GLU A 380 -18.43 -23.31 10.38
N GLN A 381 -19.15 -23.72 9.34
CA GLN A 381 -18.74 -24.83 8.49
C GLN A 381 -19.15 -24.53 7.06
N GLN A 382 -18.16 -24.42 6.17
CA GLN A 382 -18.22 -24.52 4.70
C GLN A 382 -17.40 -23.42 4.01
N PHE A 383 -16.07 -23.43 4.19
CA PHE A 383 -15.10 -23.10 3.14
C PHE A 383 -13.74 -23.67 3.54
N SER A 384 -13.72 -24.99 3.72
CA SER A 384 -12.50 -25.77 3.92
C SER A 384 -12.66 -27.05 3.14
N ASN A 385 -12.46 -27.01 1.82
CA ASN A 385 -12.25 -28.22 1.06
C ASN A 385 -11.20 -27.98 -0.02
N GLN A 386 -10.18 -28.86 0.02
CA GLN A 386 -9.00 -29.01 -0.82
C GLN A 386 -7.76 -28.16 -0.47
N ILE A 387 -7.10 -28.51 0.65
CA ILE A 387 -5.66 -28.28 0.82
C ILE A 387 -5.03 -29.56 1.41
N ASN A 388 -3.92 -30.00 0.79
CA ASN A 388 -3.14 -31.20 1.12
C ASN A 388 -2.85 -31.39 2.63
N SER A 389 -2.87 -32.64 3.06
CA SER A 389 -2.91 -33.19 4.42
C SER A 389 -1.61 -33.14 5.23
N GLN A 390 -0.86 -32.02 5.23
CA GLN A 390 0.40 -31.94 6.01
C GLN A 390 0.61 -30.68 6.88
N SER A 391 -0.18 -29.61 6.76
CA SER A 391 -0.01 -28.39 7.58
C SER A 391 -1.23 -28.08 8.43
N THR A 392 -1.04 -27.97 9.74
CA THR A 392 -2.07 -27.45 10.66
C THR A 392 -2.19 -25.93 10.51
N PHE A 393 -3.41 -25.41 10.51
CA PHE A 393 -3.67 -23.97 10.49
C PHE A 393 -3.93 -23.44 11.91
N THR A 394 -3.60 -22.17 12.18
CA THR A 394 -4.10 -21.47 13.38
C THR A 394 -5.54 -20.99 13.14
N ASP A 395 -6.31 -20.86 14.21
CA ASP A 395 -7.68 -20.34 14.17
C ASP A 395 -7.74 -18.80 14.24
N SER A 396 -6.59 -18.13 14.34
CA SER A 396 -6.50 -16.66 14.45
C SER A 396 -7.07 -15.99 13.22
N LYS A 397 -7.96 -15.01 13.40
CA LYS A 397 -8.52 -14.19 12.31
C LYS A 397 -7.56 -13.06 11.88
N ILE A 398 -6.66 -12.66 12.78
CA ILE A 398 -5.73 -11.54 12.59
C ILE A 398 -4.30 -11.92 12.97
N ALA A 399 -3.35 -11.33 12.25
CA ALA A 399 -1.93 -11.43 12.51
C ALA A 399 -1.28 -10.05 12.60
N VAL A 400 -0.08 -10.00 13.17
CA VAL A 400 0.80 -8.82 13.17
C VAL A 400 2.10 -9.18 12.47
N LEU A 401 2.57 -8.31 11.56
CA LEU A 401 3.96 -8.37 11.07
C LEU A 401 4.88 -8.00 12.23
N PHE A 402 5.44 -9.01 12.88
CA PHE A 402 5.98 -8.87 14.22
C PHE A 402 7.50 -8.98 14.24
N SER A 403 8.19 -7.84 14.33
CA SER A 403 9.64 -7.79 14.56
C SER A 403 10.02 -7.84 16.05
N GLY A 404 9.04 -7.65 16.93
CA GLY A 404 9.27 -7.42 18.36
C GLY A 404 9.85 -6.04 18.68
N GLY A 405 10.04 -5.17 17.69
CA GLY A 405 10.38 -3.77 17.91
C GLY A 405 9.18 -2.99 18.42
N LEU A 406 9.45 -1.76 18.90
CA LEU A 406 8.49 -0.84 19.51
C LEU A 406 7.11 -0.83 18.82
N ASP A 407 7.11 -0.59 17.51
CA ASP A 407 5.89 -0.33 16.76
C ASP A 407 4.98 -1.56 16.69
N SER A 408 5.53 -2.73 16.31
CA SER A 408 4.75 -3.97 16.22
C SER A 408 4.26 -4.48 17.58
N THR A 409 5.03 -4.23 18.64
CA THR A 409 4.66 -4.67 20.00
C THR A 409 3.57 -3.78 20.59
N ILE A 410 3.62 -2.47 20.37
CA ILE A 410 2.53 -1.55 20.75
C ILE A 410 1.23 -1.94 20.04
N LEU A 411 1.27 -2.22 18.73
CA LEU A 411 0.07 -2.69 18.02
C LEU A 411 -0.47 -3.99 18.61
N THR A 412 0.42 -4.93 18.97
CA THR A 412 0.03 -6.20 19.58
C THR A 412 -0.60 -5.99 20.96
N TYR A 413 -0.08 -5.05 21.77
CA TYR A 413 -0.65 -4.68 23.06
C TYR A 413 -2.09 -4.16 22.91
N PHE A 414 -2.32 -3.20 22.01
CA PHE A 414 -3.68 -2.67 21.80
C PHE A 414 -4.63 -3.71 21.21
N LEU A 415 -4.12 -4.55 20.30
CA LEU A 415 -4.89 -5.67 19.75
C LEU A 415 -5.32 -6.65 20.84
N ASP A 416 -4.44 -6.98 21.79
CA ASP A 416 -4.76 -7.83 22.94
C ASP A 416 -5.90 -7.25 23.80
N LYS A 417 -5.86 -5.93 24.06
CA LYS A 417 -6.89 -5.24 24.86
C LYS A 417 -8.26 -5.19 24.17
N LEU A 418 -8.28 -5.12 22.85
CA LEU A 418 -9.50 -4.90 22.08
C LEU A 418 -10.15 -6.21 21.58
N LEU A 419 -9.36 -7.26 21.34
CA LEU A 419 -9.91 -8.53 20.88
C LEU A 419 -10.63 -9.31 21.99
N PRO A 420 -11.70 -10.04 21.66
CA PRO A 420 -12.33 -10.97 22.59
C PRO A 420 -11.31 -11.98 23.17
N PRO A 421 -11.33 -12.31 24.48
CA PRO A 421 -10.25 -13.07 25.16
C PRO A 421 -9.87 -14.45 24.58
N ASP A 422 -10.80 -15.10 23.89
CA ASP A 422 -10.64 -16.41 23.24
C ASP A 422 -10.00 -16.35 21.85
N GLN A 423 -9.94 -15.16 21.23
CA GLN A 423 -9.33 -15.00 19.91
C GLN A 423 -7.80 -14.99 20.04
N SER A 424 -7.11 -15.91 19.37
CA SER A 424 -5.66 -15.86 19.33
C SER A 424 -5.15 -14.77 18.40
N ILE A 425 -3.92 -14.33 18.65
CA ILE A 425 -3.20 -13.36 17.80
C ILE A 425 -1.99 -14.08 17.20
N ASP A 426 -1.89 -14.08 15.88
CA ASP A 426 -0.69 -14.59 15.20
C ASP A 426 0.38 -13.51 15.10
N LEU A 427 1.60 -13.82 15.51
CA LEU A 427 2.76 -12.94 15.41
C LEU A 427 3.73 -13.53 14.38
N LEU A 428 3.85 -12.89 13.21
CA LEU A 428 4.61 -13.41 12.08
C LEU A 428 6.03 -12.84 12.13
N ASN A 429 7.02 -13.65 12.54
CA ASN A 429 8.41 -13.22 12.66
C ASN A 429 9.32 -13.99 11.71
N VAL A 430 9.92 -13.27 10.76
CA VAL A 430 10.80 -13.81 9.72
C VAL A 430 12.26 -13.72 10.13
N SER A 431 13.02 -14.79 9.88
CA SER A 431 14.46 -14.79 10.01
C SER A 431 15.11 -15.45 8.81
N PHE A 432 16.15 -14.79 8.26
CA PHE A 432 17.05 -15.41 7.29
C PHE A 432 18.33 -15.92 7.96
N ASN A 433 18.59 -15.52 9.20
CA ASN A 433 19.77 -15.94 9.94
C ASN A 433 19.44 -16.05 11.43
N LEU A 434 19.20 -17.28 11.89
CA LEU A 434 18.81 -17.56 13.27
C LEU A 434 19.81 -17.01 14.31
N ASN A 435 21.11 -17.03 14.01
CA ASN A 435 22.15 -16.62 14.95
C ASN A 435 22.34 -15.09 15.00
N ALA A 436 21.95 -14.39 13.94
CA ALA A 436 22.25 -12.96 13.77
C ALA A 436 21.02 -12.04 13.65
N SER A 437 19.82 -12.60 13.45
CA SER A 437 18.60 -11.80 13.32
C SER A 437 18.27 -11.14 14.64
N SER A 438 18.35 -9.80 14.66
CA SER A 438 17.91 -9.04 15.82
C SER A 438 16.41 -9.07 15.99
N ASP A 439 15.65 -9.14 14.90
CA ASP A 439 14.18 -9.19 14.96
C ASP A 439 13.69 -10.47 15.62
N ARG A 440 14.38 -11.60 15.41
CA ARG A 440 14.10 -12.83 16.15
C ARG A 440 14.32 -12.65 17.65
N LYS A 441 15.43 -12.00 18.04
CA LYS A 441 15.77 -11.76 19.44
C LYS A 441 14.74 -10.84 20.11
N THR A 442 14.44 -9.69 19.50
CA THR A 442 13.45 -8.75 20.04
C THR A 442 12.05 -9.35 20.08
N ALA A 443 11.65 -10.16 19.10
CA ALA A 443 10.36 -10.85 19.12
C ALA A 443 10.21 -11.84 20.29
N LEU A 444 11.27 -12.57 20.64
CA LEU A 444 11.26 -13.49 21.77
C LEU A 444 11.19 -12.77 23.13
N PHE A 445 11.79 -11.58 23.27
CA PHE A 445 11.62 -10.76 24.47
C PHE A 445 10.23 -10.11 24.53
N ALA A 446 9.78 -9.52 23.43
CA ALA A 446 8.50 -8.83 23.37
C ALA A 446 7.32 -9.77 23.65
N ILE A 447 7.36 -11.04 23.18
CA ILE A 447 6.29 -11.98 23.50
C ILE A 447 6.25 -12.34 24.98
N GLN A 448 7.41 -12.46 25.65
CA GLN A 448 7.46 -12.72 27.09
C GLN A 448 6.84 -11.56 27.87
N GLU A 449 7.15 -10.32 27.47
CA GLU A 449 6.60 -9.12 28.08
C GLU A 449 5.08 -9.02 27.88
N LEU A 450 4.58 -9.31 26.67
CA LEU A 450 3.14 -9.39 26.39
C LEU A 450 2.44 -10.48 27.21
N GLN A 451 3.05 -11.66 27.35
CA GLN A 451 2.51 -12.76 28.17
C GLN A 451 2.50 -12.43 29.67
N GLN A 452 3.45 -11.62 30.15
CA GLN A 452 3.43 -11.13 31.54
C GLN A 452 2.29 -10.13 31.75
N ILE A 453 2.04 -9.25 30.77
CA ILE A 453 0.94 -8.28 30.81
C ILE A 453 -0.42 -8.98 30.75
N ASN A 454 -0.56 -10.01 29.90
CA ASN A 454 -1.79 -10.79 29.78
C ASN A 454 -1.49 -12.29 29.57
N PRO A 455 -1.47 -13.09 30.65
CA PRO A 455 -1.16 -14.52 30.57
C PRO A 455 -2.27 -15.36 29.94
N ASN A 456 -3.49 -14.84 29.85
CA ASN A 456 -4.64 -15.57 29.32
C ASN A 456 -4.75 -15.47 27.79
N ARG A 457 -4.08 -14.49 27.17
CA ARG A 457 -4.10 -14.35 25.72
C ARG A 457 -3.22 -15.40 25.05
N LYS A 458 -3.78 -16.09 24.06
CA LYS A 458 -3.02 -16.98 23.18
C LYS A 458 -2.29 -16.18 22.09
N TYR A 459 -1.01 -15.92 22.30
CA TYR A 459 -0.11 -15.36 21.28
C TYR A 459 0.60 -16.49 20.52
N ASN A 460 0.28 -16.65 19.24
CA ASN A 460 0.95 -17.61 18.37
C ASN A 460 2.13 -16.94 17.67
N LEU A 461 3.30 -16.90 18.32
CA LEU A 461 4.52 -16.48 17.62
C LEU A 461 4.98 -17.58 16.66
N ILE A 462 4.77 -17.30 15.37
CA ILE A 462 5.11 -18.18 14.26
C ILE A 462 6.50 -17.79 13.74
N LEU A 463 7.45 -18.69 13.94
CA LEU A 463 8.82 -18.56 13.50
C LEU A 463 8.96 -18.99 12.04
N ILE A 464 9.12 -18.01 11.15
CA ILE A 464 9.26 -18.22 9.71
C ILE A 464 10.75 -18.12 9.34
N ASP A 465 11.42 -19.27 9.31
CA ASP A 465 12.84 -19.35 8.98
C ASP A 465 13.04 -19.66 7.49
N LYS A 466 13.91 -18.91 6.83
CA LYS A 466 14.24 -19.09 5.41
C LYS A 466 15.74 -19.01 5.16
N THR A 467 16.20 -19.75 4.16
CA THR A 467 17.56 -19.58 3.61
C THR A 467 17.50 -18.76 2.33
N VAL A 468 18.66 -18.28 1.90
CA VAL A 468 18.79 -17.49 0.67
C VAL A 468 19.04 -18.34 -0.58
N ASP A 469 18.87 -19.66 -0.51
CA ASP A 469 19.26 -20.57 -1.59
C ASP A 469 18.41 -20.31 -2.86
N ASN A 470 17.10 -20.16 -2.70
CA ASN A 470 16.14 -19.93 -3.78
C ASN A 470 15.93 -18.43 -4.13
N LEU A 471 16.83 -17.52 -3.72
CA LEU A 471 16.63 -16.08 -3.98
C LEU A 471 16.38 -15.76 -5.46
N LYS A 472 16.98 -16.49 -6.40
CA LYS A 472 16.81 -16.24 -7.84
C LYS A 472 15.36 -16.45 -8.30
N GLU A 473 14.71 -17.51 -7.84
CA GLU A 473 13.29 -17.77 -8.16
C GLU A 473 12.39 -16.68 -7.59
N TYR A 474 12.66 -16.27 -6.34
CA TYR A 474 11.96 -15.15 -5.73
C TYR A 474 12.21 -13.84 -6.45
N GLU A 475 13.42 -13.60 -6.95
CA GLU A 475 13.80 -12.38 -7.66
C GLU A 475 13.01 -12.22 -8.97
N GLU A 476 13.02 -13.23 -9.83
CA GLU A 476 12.30 -13.24 -11.12
C GLU A 476 10.79 -13.03 -10.93
N TYR A 477 10.23 -13.59 -9.86
CA TYR A 477 8.82 -13.47 -9.52
C TYR A 477 8.47 -12.14 -8.84
N LEU A 478 9.19 -11.76 -7.78
CA LEU A 478 8.84 -10.61 -6.96
C LEU A 478 9.09 -9.30 -7.67
N ILE A 479 10.14 -9.17 -8.50
CA ILE A 479 10.38 -7.93 -9.26
C ILE A 479 9.18 -7.62 -10.16
N LYS A 480 8.59 -8.63 -10.79
CA LYS A 480 7.35 -8.47 -11.57
C LYS A 480 6.19 -8.03 -10.68
N LEU A 481 6.04 -8.66 -9.52
CA LEU A 481 4.98 -8.33 -8.56
C LEU A 481 5.08 -6.89 -8.04
N ILE A 482 6.30 -6.39 -7.77
CA ILE A 482 6.54 -5.08 -7.16
C ILE A 482 6.80 -3.94 -8.16
N TYR A 483 6.76 -4.23 -9.46
CA TYR A 483 6.90 -3.25 -10.53
C TYR A 483 5.85 -2.12 -10.49
N PRO A 484 6.19 -0.83 -10.46
CA PRO A 484 7.40 -0.24 -11.07
C PRO A 484 8.66 -0.24 -10.20
N LYS A 485 8.62 -0.77 -8.98
CA LYS A 485 9.82 -0.90 -8.13
C LYS A 485 10.69 -2.06 -8.56
N CYS A 486 12.00 -1.85 -8.53
CA CYS A 486 12.98 -2.80 -9.06
C CYS A 486 14.36 -2.73 -8.37
N THR A 487 14.50 -1.99 -7.26
CA THR A 487 15.80 -1.90 -6.57
C THR A 487 16.07 -3.11 -5.67
N HIS A 488 17.34 -3.31 -5.32
CA HIS A 488 17.83 -4.32 -4.38
C HIS A 488 17.14 -4.20 -3.02
N MET A 489 16.99 -2.97 -2.55
CA MET A 489 16.27 -2.67 -1.32
C MET A 489 14.78 -2.97 -1.44
N ASP A 490 14.13 -2.60 -2.54
CA ASP A 490 12.71 -2.87 -2.75
C ASP A 490 12.42 -4.38 -2.75
N PHE A 491 13.19 -5.16 -3.49
CA PHE A 491 13.08 -6.62 -3.44
C PHE A 491 13.28 -7.18 -2.05
N ASN A 492 14.33 -6.76 -1.33
CA ASN A 492 14.62 -7.32 -0.01
C ASN A 492 13.44 -7.08 0.94
N ILE A 493 12.88 -5.86 0.94
CA ILE A 493 11.72 -5.53 1.78
C ILE A 493 10.51 -6.36 1.34
N ALA A 494 10.21 -6.38 0.05
CA ALA A 494 9.08 -7.14 -0.49
C ALA A 494 9.19 -8.63 -0.22
N LEU A 495 10.38 -9.21 -0.31
CA LEU A 495 10.65 -10.61 -0.03
C LEU A 495 10.34 -10.94 1.43
N VAL A 496 10.78 -10.12 2.38
CA VAL A 496 10.43 -10.35 3.79
C VAL A 496 8.92 -10.28 3.99
N LEU A 497 8.25 -9.26 3.46
CA LEU A 497 6.80 -9.09 3.60
C LEU A 497 6.02 -10.25 2.97
N HIS A 498 6.42 -10.66 1.77
CA HIS A 498 5.82 -11.79 1.07
C HIS A 498 6.00 -13.09 1.85
N ILE A 499 7.20 -13.39 2.36
CA ILE A 499 7.45 -14.59 3.17
C ILE A 499 6.71 -14.53 4.52
N ALA A 500 6.70 -13.38 5.18
CA ALA A 500 6.00 -13.21 6.45
C ALA A 500 4.52 -13.55 6.27
N THR A 501 3.90 -13.03 5.22
CA THR A 501 2.47 -13.17 4.96
C THR A 501 2.05 -14.52 4.39
N GLN A 502 2.98 -15.33 3.87
CA GLN A 502 2.71 -16.76 3.68
C GLN A 502 2.33 -17.43 5.01
N GLY A 503 2.85 -16.94 6.14
CA GLY A 503 2.49 -17.38 7.48
C GLY A 503 2.89 -18.82 7.80
N LYS A 504 3.79 -19.42 7.00
CA LYS A 504 4.23 -20.83 7.13
C LYS A 504 5.50 -20.90 7.95
N GLY A 505 5.43 -21.54 9.12
CA GLY A 505 6.56 -21.63 10.04
C GLY A 505 6.33 -22.67 11.14
N TYR A 506 6.85 -22.37 12.33
CA TYR A 506 6.74 -23.21 13.53
C TYR A 506 6.33 -22.35 14.71
N LEU A 507 5.55 -22.88 15.67
CA LEU A 507 5.28 -22.15 16.90
C LEU A 507 6.55 -22.05 17.75
N HIS A 508 6.79 -20.88 18.35
CA HIS A 508 7.95 -20.67 19.22
C HIS A 508 7.99 -21.58 20.46
N THR A 509 6.83 -22.08 20.90
CA THR A 509 6.69 -23.04 22.01
C THR A 509 7.08 -24.46 21.61
N ASP A 510 7.00 -24.81 20.32
CA ASP A 510 7.13 -26.18 19.83
C ASP A 510 8.56 -26.48 19.41
N VAL A 511 9.48 -26.38 20.38
CA VAL A 511 10.93 -26.49 20.16
C VAL A 511 11.36 -27.91 19.75
N VAL A 512 10.63 -28.94 20.21
CA VAL A 512 11.01 -30.36 20.06
C VAL A 512 10.53 -30.95 18.74
N GLU A 513 9.25 -30.81 18.41
CA GLU A 513 8.67 -31.45 17.23
C GLU A 513 8.80 -30.62 15.96
N LYS A 514 9.00 -29.29 16.09
CA LYS A 514 8.97 -28.34 14.96
C LYS A 514 7.86 -28.69 13.97
N LYS A 515 6.63 -28.83 14.47
CA LYS A 515 5.49 -29.13 13.60
C LYS A 515 5.16 -27.90 12.76
N LYS A 516 5.10 -28.08 11.44
CA LYS A 516 4.79 -26.98 10.51
C LYS A 516 3.37 -26.48 10.74
N ILE A 517 3.25 -25.17 10.96
CA ILE A 517 1.99 -24.46 11.12
C ILE A 517 1.85 -23.38 10.06
N THR A 518 0.61 -23.09 9.66
CA THR A 518 0.28 -21.97 8.78
C THR A 518 -0.69 -21.04 9.49
N SER A 519 -0.39 -19.74 9.48
CA SER A 519 -1.32 -18.72 9.98
C SER A 519 -2.63 -18.72 9.16
N GLY A 520 -3.76 -18.94 9.83
CA GLY A 520 -5.10 -18.83 9.23
C GLY A 520 -5.58 -17.39 9.04
N ALA A 521 -4.85 -16.42 9.59
CA ALA A 521 -5.23 -15.02 9.55
C ALA A 521 -5.21 -14.45 8.13
N LYS A 522 -6.33 -13.85 7.73
CA LYS A 522 -6.47 -13.13 6.45
C LYS A 522 -6.16 -11.64 6.59
N ILE A 523 -6.25 -11.08 7.80
CA ILE A 523 -5.94 -9.68 8.10
C ILE A 523 -4.59 -9.64 8.81
N VAL A 524 -3.73 -8.70 8.40
CA VAL A 524 -2.40 -8.51 8.95
C VAL A 524 -2.20 -7.04 9.29
N LEU A 525 -1.80 -6.73 10.52
CA LEU A 525 -1.43 -5.37 10.91
C LEU A 525 0.06 -5.12 10.67
N SER A 526 0.38 -3.93 10.17
CA SER A 526 1.74 -3.44 9.98
C SER A 526 2.02 -2.22 10.84
N GLY A 527 3.22 -2.16 11.43
CA GLY A 527 3.72 -0.99 12.17
C GLY A 527 4.22 0.16 11.29
N LEU A 528 4.10 0.06 9.97
CA LEU A 528 4.52 1.12 9.04
C LEU A 528 3.73 2.42 9.29
N GLY A 529 4.42 3.56 9.22
CA GLY A 529 3.87 4.89 9.54
C GLY A 529 4.35 5.43 10.87
N ALA A 530 4.66 4.56 11.84
CA ALA A 530 5.14 4.99 13.15
C ALA A 530 6.45 5.79 13.07
N ASP A 531 7.36 5.39 12.19
CA ASP A 531 8.64 6.08 12.04
C ASP A 531 8.45 7.47 11.41
N GLU A 532 7.59 7.60 10.40
CA GLU A 532 7.29 8.85 9.68
C GLU A 532 6.56 9.87 10.57
N ILE A 533 5.73 9.40 11.50
CA ILE A 533 4.95 10.25 12.40
C ILE A 533 5.75 10.60 13.66
N PHE A 534 6.44 9.62 14.25
CA PHE A 534 7.12 9.78 15.54
C PHE A 534 8.63 10.02 15.44
N GLY A 535 9.19 10.09 14.23
CA GLY A 535 10.60 10.44 14.03
C GLY A 535 11.57 9.29 14.32
N GLY A 536 11.36 8.14 13.67
CA GLY A 536 12.14 6.92 13.92
C GLY A 536 13.40 6.72 13.10
N TYR A 537 13.53 7.32 11.91
CA TYR A 537 14.67 7.04 11.02
C TYR A 537 15.96 7.74 11.45
N SER A 538 17.10 7.07 11.23
CA SER A 538 18.42 7.66 11.51
C SER A 538 18.72 8.92 10.68
N ARG A 539 18.10 9.08 9.50
CA ARG A 539 18.23 10.28 8.66
C ARG A 539 17.60 11.52 9.31
N TYR A 540 16.60 11.35 10.18
CA TYR A 540 15.99 12.46 10.92
C TYR A 540 16.96 13.09 11.91
N ARG A 541 17.82 12.28 12.53
CA ARG A 541 18.93 12.80 13.32
C ARG A 541 19.88 13.66 12.50
N VAL A 542 20.18 13.25 11.27
CA VAL A 542 21.03 14.02 10.36
C VAL A 542 20.36 15.33 9.98
N ALA A 543 19.06 15.32 9.69
CA ALA A 543 18.28 16.53 9.43
C ALA A 543 18.29 17.47 10.65
N PHE A 544 18.07 16.94 11.86
CA PHE A 544 18.14 17.71 13.10
C PHE A 544 19.52 18.30 13.38
N GLN A 545 20.59 17.53 13.16
CA GLN A 545 21.97 18.03 13.33
C GLN A 545 22.34 19.14 12.35
N ARG A 546 21.57 19.29 11.27
CA ARG A 546 21.81 20.27 10.21
C ARG A 546 21.30 21.66 10.60
N ASN A 547 19.98 21.80 10.82
CA ASN A 547 19.33 23.07 11.18
C ASN A 547 18.25 22.89 12.27
N GLY A 548 18.41 21.93 13.17
CA GLY A 548 17.47 21.70 14.27
C GLY A 548 16.10 21.22 13.81
N TYR A 549 15.05 21.67 14.51
CA TYR A 549 13.68 21.19 14.31
C TYR A 549 13.08 21.53 12.94
N GLN A 550 13.48 22.64 12.34
CA GLN A 550 12.96 23.07 11.02
C GLN A 550 13.21 22.00 9.95
N ASP A 551 14.46 21.58 9.78
CA ASP A 551 14.85 20.55 8.82
C ASP A 551 14.29 19.16 9.17
N LEU A 552 14.20 18.85 10.47
CA LEU A 552 13.59 17.61 10.93
C LEU A 552 12.12 17.51 10.52
N ILE A 553 11.33 18.57 10.76
CA ILE A 553 9.91 18.63 10.41
C ILE A 553 9.73 18.48 8.90
N GLN A 554 10.54 19.18 8.12
CA GLN A 554 10.51 19.10 6.66
C GLN A 554 10.80 17.68 6.17
N GLU A 555 11.86 17.02 6.66
CA GLU A 555 12.22 15.66 6.26
C GLU A 555 11.13 14.64 6.68
N MET A 556 10.52 14.79 7.86
CA MET A 556 9.43 13.92 8.32
C MET A 556 8.15 14.10 7.49
N ASN A 557 7.72 15.35 7.25
CA ASN A 557 6.57 15.64 6.37
C ASN A 557 6.82 15.12 4.95
N PHE A 558 8.03 15.30 4.43
CA PHE A 558 8.42 14.82 3.11
C PHE A 558 8.33 13.29 3.00
N ASP A 559 8.80 12.56 4.02
CA ASP A 559 8.68 11.11 4.06
C ASP A 559 7.24 10.62 4.07
N LEU A 560 6.38 11.27 4.87
CA LEU A 560 4.95 10.95 4.90
C LEU A 560 4.29 11.15 3.53
N LEU A 561 4.61 12.25 2.83
CA LEU A 561 4.05 12.59 1.51
C LEU A 561 4.45 11.63 0.39
N ARG A 562 5.57 10.92 0.52
CA ARG A 562 6.08 9.98 -0.50
C ARG A 562 5.88 8.51 -0.16
N LEU A 563 5.18 8.19 0.93
CA LEU A 563 4.93 6.81 1.35
C LEU A 563 4.24 5.99 0.27
N TRP A 564 3.25 6.58 -0.43
CA TRP A 564 2.49 5.91 -1.49
C TRP A 564 3.40 5.35 -2.59
N ILE A 565 4.38 6.15 -3.02
CA ILE A 565 5.29 5.79 -4.10
C ILE A 565 6.50 5.01 -3.60
N ARG A 566 6.96 5.17 -2.35
CA ARG A 566 8.17 4.48 -1.85
C ARG A 566 7.90 3.13 -1.19
N ASN A 567 6.74 2.98 -0.56
CA ASN A 567 6.46 1.88 0.34
C ASN A 567 5.14 1.20 0.00
N LEU A 568 4.03 1.93 0.10
CA LEU A 568 2.70 1.35 0.20
C LEU A 568 2.32 0.52 -1.04
N GLY A 569 2.59 1.02 -2.25
CA GLY A 569 2.31 0.26 -3.49
C GLY A 569 3.07 -1.07 -3.57
N ARG A 570 4.37 -1.08 -3.22
CA ARG A 570 5.20 -2.31 -3.18
C ARG A 570 4.70 -3.28 -2.12
N ASP A 571 4.45 -2.76 -0.92
CA ASP A 571 4.11 -3.55 0.27
C ASP A 571 2.73 -4.18 0.11
N ASP A 572 1.74 -3.43 -0.38
CA ASP A 572 0.39 -3.92 -0.71
C ASP A 572 0.44 -5.08 -1.71
N ARG A 573 1.22 -4.95 -2.80
CA ARG A 573 1.35 -6.01 -3.82
C ARG A 573 2.06 -7.25 -3.28
N ALA A 574 3.14 -7.07 -2.52
CA ALA A 574 3.88 -8.19 -1.93
C ALA A 574 3.03 -9.00 -0.92
N ILE A 575 2.22 -8.31 -0.10
CA ILE A 575 1.38 -8.91 0.93
C ILE A 575 0.11 -9.52 0.33
N SER A 576 -0.63 -8.73 -0.46
CA SER A 576 -1.91 -9.15 -1.02
C SER A 576 -1.78 -10.41 -1.86
N GLN A 577 -0.65 -10.61 -2.52
CA GLN A 577 -0.39 -11.81 -3.32
C GLN A 577 -0.56 -13.15 -2.58
N ASN A 578 -0.51 -13.14 -1.25
CA ASN A 578 -0.77 -14.31 -0.40
C ASN A 578 -2.22 -14.41 0.08
N GLY A 579 -3.16 -13.66 -0.53
CA GLY A 579 -4.56 -13.62 -0.14
C GLY A 579 -4.77 -13.00 1.25
N LYS A 580 -3.94 -12.01 1.61
CA LYS A 580 -4.00 -11.32 2.91
C LYS A 580 -4.16 -9.83 2.74
N GLU A 581 -4.96 -9.24 3.61
CA GLU A 581 -5.06 -7.80 3.75
C GLU A 581 -3.98 -7.26 4.68
N CYS A 582 -3.30 -6.19 4.26
CA CYS A 582 -2.51 -5.38 5.17
C CYS A 582 -3.28 -4.14 5.62
N ARG A 583 -3.32 -3.90 6.93
CA ARG A 583 -3.89 -2.71 7.59
C ARG A 583 -2.80 -1.91 8.31
N PHE A 584 -2.91 -0.59 8.31
CA PHE A 584 -1.86 0.33 8.78
C PHE A 584 -2.37 1.28 9.87
N PRO A 585 -2.50 0.84 11.14
CA PRO A 585 -3.05 1.67 12.20
C PRO A 585 -2.29 2.99 12.44
N PHE A 586 -0.98 3.03 12.22
CA PHE A 586 -0.23 4.28 12.35
C PHE A 586 -0.53 5.26 11.22
N LEU A 587 -0.97 4.78 10.05
CA LEU A 587 -1.42 5.63 8.94
C LEU A 587 -2.94 5.89 8.98
N ASN A 588 -3.56 5.79 10.15
CA ASN A 588 -4.91 6.26 10.34
C ASN A 588 -4.94 7.80 10.30
N GLN A 589 -5.86 8.35 9.54
CA GLN A 589 -5.95 9.79 9.32
C GLN A 589 -6.30 10.54 10.61
N GLN A 590 -7.22 10.01 11.43
CA GLN A 590 -7.63 10.63 12.69
C GLN A 590 -6.48 10.59 13.69
N LEU A 591 -5.75 9.47 13.77
CA LEU A 591 -4.54 9.37 14.59
C LEU A 591 -3.52 10.45 14.20
N ILE A 592 -3.20 10.57 12.91
CA ILE A 592 -2.23 11.57 12.44
C ILE A 592 -2.71 13.00 12.76
N GLN A 593 -3.98 13.31 12.52
CA GLN A 593 -4.57 14.60 12.87
C GLN A 593 -4.46 14.89 14.37
N THR A 594 -4.92 13.96 15.21
CA THR A 594 -4.91 14.11 16.66
C THR A 594 -3.47 14.29 17.17
N VAL A 595 -2.53 13.48 16.70
CA VAL A 595 -1.13 13.55 17.12
C VAL A 595 -0.48 14.86 16.69
N LYS A 596 -0.60 15.25 15.42
CA LYS A 596 0.08 16.45 14.90
C LYS A 596 -0.52 17.76 15.42
N ASN A 597 -1.83 17.80 15.67
CA ASN A 597 -2.53 19.02 16.11
C ASN A 597 -2.45 19.25 17.63
N ASN A 598 -2.34 18.19 18.44
CA ASN A 598 -2.46 18.32 19.90
C ASN A 598 -1.13 18.16 20.65
N ILE A 599 -0.09 17.63 20.01
CA ILE A 599 1.19 17.34 20.65
C ILE A 599 2.26 18.30 20.12
N ASP A 600 2.98 18.92 21.03
CA ASP A 600 4.07 19.83 20.66
C ASP A 600 5.24 19.03 20.06
N PHE A 601 5.78 19.51 18.94
CA PHE A 601 6.73 18.73 18.13
C PHE A 601 8.01 18.31 18.86
N ASN A 602 8.47 19.12 19.82
CA ASN A 602 9.68 18.86 20.59
C ASN A 602 9.60 17.64 21.53
N TYR A 603 8.42 17.03 21.70
CA TYR A 603 8.26 15.77 22.43
C TYR A 603 8.36 14.52 21.53
N PHE A 604 8.36 14.67 20.21
CA PHE A 604 8.40 13.50 19.30
C PHE A 604 9.78 12.84 19.28
N THR A 605 10.83 13.67 19.33
CA THR A 605 12.22 13.22 19.26
C THR A 605 13.13 14.06 20.14
N ASN A 606 14.24 13.47 20.58
CA ASN A 606 15.35 14.17 21.20
C ASN A 606 16.67 13.64 20.63
N PHE A 607 17.12 14.23 19.53
CA PHE A 607 18.33 13.78 18.83
C PHE A 607 19.65 14.22 19.49
N ASN A 608 19.61 14.85 20.66
CA ASN A 608 20.79 15.01 21.51
C ASN A 608 21.10 13.73 22.29
N LEU A 609 20.11 12.86 22.51
CA LEU A 609 20.29 11.55 23.15
C LEU A 609 20.88 10.52 22.18
N PRO A 610 21.54 9.45 22.65
CA PRO A 610 22.04 8.38 21.80
C PRO A 610 20.95 7.69 20.96
N ARG A 611 21.35 7.00 19.89
CA ARG A 611 20.44 6.20 19.06
C ARG A 611 19.77 5.10 19.89
N GLY A 612 18.46 4.97 19.76
CA GLY A 612 17.64 4.04 20.53
C GLY A 612 16.88 4.67 21.70
N TYR A 613 17.18 5.92 22.04
CA TYR A 613 16.53 6.63 23.16
C TYR A 613 15.78 7.87 22.67
N GLY A 614 16.45 8.68 21.85
CA GLY A 614 15.91 9.94 21.34
C GLY A 614 14.92 9.80 20.19
N ASP A 615 14.97 8.71 19.42
CA ASP A 615 14.02 8.44 18.34
C ASP A 615 12.69 7.95 18.91
N LYS A 616 11.56 8.51 18.41
CA LYS A 616 10.20 8.16 18.84
C LYS A 616 10.01 8.21 20.36
N ILE A 617 10.62 9.20 21.02
CA ILE A 617 10.71 9.23 22.49
C ILE A 617 9.33 9.20 23.15
N ILE A 618 8.35 9.92 22.60
CA ILE A 618 6.98 9.89 23.13
C ILE A 618 6.29 8.54 22.94
N LEU A 619 6.55 7.83 21.84
CA LEU A 619 6.02 6.49 21.62
C LEU A 619 6.67 5.46 22.56
N ARG A 620 7.95 5.64 22.89
CA ARG A 620 8.64 4.86 23.94
C ARG A 620 8.03 5.11 25.31
N GLN A 621 7.67 6.35 25.63
CA GLN A 621 6.98 6.68 26.87
C GLN A 621 5.57 6.07 26.94
N VAL A 622 4.85 6.01 25.81
CA VAL A 622 3.56 5.29 25.73
C VAL A 622 3.79 3.78 25.94
N ALA A 623 4.83 3.19 25.35
CA ALA A 623 5.17 1.79 25.63
C ALA A 623 5.44 1.53 27.13
N LEU A 624 6.19 2.42 27.80
CA LEU A 624 6.40 2.34 29.24
C LEU A 624 5.09 2.38 30.04
N GLN A 625 4.14 3.25 29.66
CA GLN A 625 2.81 3.29 30.28
C GLN A 625 2.01 2.00 30.08
N CYS A 626 2.21 1.32 28.96
CA CYS A 626 1.60 0.02 28.69
C CYS A 626 2.28 -1.14 29.45
N GLY A 627 3.34 -0.88 30.23
CA GLY A 627 4.14 -1.90 30.90
C GLY A 627 5.17 -2.58 29.99
N LEU A 628 5.40 -2.04 28.79
CA LEU A 628 6.36 -2.56 27.80
C LEU A 628 7.77 -1.97 28.03
N ILE A 629 8.39 -2.34 29.15
CA ILE A 629 9.66 -1.79 29.67
C ILE A 629 10.86 -2.15 28.78
N GLN A 630 11.04 -3.42 28.41
CA GLN A 630 12.18 -3.83 27.58
C GLN A 630 11.98 -3.35 26.15
N THR A 631 10.76 -3.46 25.66
CA THR A 631 10.39 -3.01 24.31
C THR A 631 10.66 -1.52 24.11
N SER A 632 10.43 -0.68 25.12
CA SER A 632 10.68 0.76 25.03
C SER A 632 12.15 1.12 24.81
N ASP A 633 13.08 0.20 25.06
CA ASP A 633 14.53 0.40 24.88
C ASP A 633 15.06 -0.21 23.57
N PHE A 634 14.23 -0.95 22.82
CA PHE A 634 14.70 -1.58 21.58
C PHE A 634 15.00 -0.55 20.50
N ARG A 635 16.18 -0.71 19.89
CA ARG A 635 16.65 0.16 18.81
C ARG A 635 15.96 -0.19 17.51
N LYS A 636 15.55 0.82 16.74
CA LYS A 636 15.06 0.64 15.38
C LYS A 636 16.12 -0.04 14.50
N LYS A 637 15.69 -1.04 13.74
CA LYS A 637 16.38 -1.54 12.54
C LYS A 637 15.39 -1.66 11.40
N ALA A 638 15.83 -1.43 10.17
CA ALA A 638 14.98 -1.66 9.00
C ALA A 638 14.86 -3.17 8.72
N ILE A 639 13.70 -3.59 8.23
CA ILE A 639 13.26 -4.98 8.12
C ILE A 639 14.28 -5.91 7.42
N GLN A 640 14.91 -5.47 6.32
CA GLN A 640 15.92 -6.26 5.61
C GLN A 640 17.18 -6.52 6.44
N PHE A 641 17.54 -5.62 7.37
CA PHE A 641 18.69 -5.80 8.26
C PHE A 641 18.32 -6.58 9.51
N GLY A 642 17.13 -6.30 10.06
CA GLY A 642 16.64 -6.93 11.29
C GLY A 642 16.42 -8.45 11.14
N THR A 643 15.89 -8.85 9.99
CA THR A 643 15.70 -10.27 9.60
C THR A 643 17.00 -10.98 9.24
N GLY A 644 18.08 -10.24 8.99
CA GLY A 644 19.36 -10.77 8.52
C GLY A 644 19.43 -11.06 7.01
N LEU A 645 18.40 -10.71 6.24
CA LEU A 645 18.38 -10.90 4.78
C LEU A 645 19.47 -10.11 4.09
N ALA A 646 19.56 -8.80 4.35
CA ALA A 646 20.47 -7.89 3.66
C ALA A 646 21.92 -8.37 3.74
N LYS A 647 22.36 -8.93 4.88
CA LYS A 647 23.72 -9.44 5.04
C LYS A 647 24.02 -10.57 4.06
N GLN A 648 23.03 -11.41 3.75
CA GLN A 648 23.18 -12.57 2.87
C GLN A 648 22.95 -12.20 1.41
N SER A 649 21.89 -11.44 1.10
CA SER A 649 21.62 -10.99 -0.27
C SER A 649 22.74 -10.08 -0.77
N ASN A 650 23.27 -9.17 0.05
CA ASN A 650 24.39 -8.32 -0.35
C ASN A 650 25.67 -9.11 -0.69
N ILE A 651 26.00 -10.16 0.07
CA ILE A 651 27.17 -11.00 -0.22
C ILE A 651 26.94 -11.77 -1.53
N ARG A 652 25.75 -12.33 -1.72
CA ARG A 652 25.39 -13.07 -2.94
C ARG A 652 25.45 -12.17 -4.18
N THR A 653 24.93 -10.95 -4.09
CA THR A 653 24.81 -10.00 -5.22
C THR A 653 26.11 -9.25 -5.49
N PHE A 654 26.79 -8.75 -4.46
CA PHE A 654 27.94 -7.84 -4.62
C PHE A 654 29.29 -8.46 -4.20
N GLY A 655 29.30 -9.72 -3.76
CA GLY A 655 30.49 -10.39 -3.19
C GLY A 655 30.91 -9.88 -1.81
N SER A 656 30.38 -8.74 -1.34
CA SER A 656 30.70 -8.16 -0.03
C SER A 656 29.63 -7.18 0.43
N ASN A 657 29.35 -7.16 1.73
CA ASN A 657 28.49 -6.16 2.36
C ASN A 657 29.00 -4.72 2.17
N ARG A 658 30.32 -4.52 2.05
CA ARG A 658 30.89 -3.17 1.86
C ARG A 658 30.65 -2.60 0.47
N LYS A 659 30.42 -3.47 -0.52
CA LYS A 659 30.16 -3.09 -1.92
C LYS A 659 28.67 -2.92 -2.22
N ALA A 660 27.80 -3.22 -1.26
CA ALA A 660 26.37 -3.20 -1.46
C ALA A 660 25.81 -1.80 -1.68
N LYS A 661 25.06 -1.62 -2.76
CA LYS A 661 24.34 -0.39 -3.06
C LYS A 661 22.84 -0.69 -2.98
N GLY A 662 22.12 -0.03 -2.06
CA GLY A 662 20.67 -0.27 -1.88
C GLY A 662 19.83 0.14 -3.10
N CYS A 663 20.33 1.10 -3.89
CA CYS A 663 19.74 1.55 -5.14
C CYS A 663 20.04 0.64 -6.34
N PHE A 664 20.94 -0.34 -6.20
CA PHE A 664 21.26 -1.29 -7.28
C PHE A 664 19.99 -1.92 -7.83
N LYS A 665 19.80 -1.90 -9.14
CA LYS A 665 18.61 -2.48 -9.78
C LYS A 665 18.93 -3.90 -10.23
N TYR A 666 17.99 -4.81 -10.09
CA TYR A 666 18.22 -6.20 -10.48
C TYR A 666 18.27 -6.37 -11.99
N ASN A 667 19.34 -7.01 -12.46
CA ASN A 667 19.59 -7.28 -13.86
C ASN A 667 19.44 -8.79 -14.10
N VAL A 668 18.29 -9.22 -14.63
CA VAL A 668 17.88 -10.64 -14.67
C VAL A 668 18.73 -11.50 -15.61
N ASN A 669 19.60 -10.91 -16.45
CA ASN A 669 20.44 -11.64 -17.41
C ASN A 669 21.96 -11.38 -17.29
N LYS A 670 22.50 -10.93 -16.15
CA LYS A 670 23.94 -11.11 -15.91
C LYS A 670 24.24 -12.59 -15.70
N ASN A 671 24.42 -13.32 -16.80
CA ASN A 671 25.28 -14.49 -16.80
C ASN A 671 26.61 -14.03 -16.21
N LYS A 672 26.94 -14.55 -15.03
CA LYS A 672 28.26 -14.43 -14.41
C LYS A 672 29.29 -15.13 -15.31
N LYS A 673 29.69 -14.48 -16.40
CA LYS A 673 30.91 -14.87 -17.11
C LYS A 673 32.12 -14.00 -16.79
N ASP A 674 31.93 -12.87 -16.11
CA ASP A 674 33.06 -12.09 -15.58
C ASP A 674 32.80 -11.70 -14.12
N PHE A 675 33.10 -12.63 -13.19
CA PHE A 675 33.45 -12.33 -11.79
C PHE A 675 34.29 -13.47 -11.20
#